data_AF-A0A2T4DET0-F1
#
_entry.id   AF-A0A2T4DET0-F1
#
_cell.length_a   1.000
_cell.length_b   1.000
_cell.length_c   1.000
_cell.angle_alpha   90.00
_cell.angle_beta   90.00
_cell.angle_gamma   90.00
#
_symmetry.space_group_name_H-M   'P 1'
#
loop_
_entity.id
_entity.type
_entity.pdbx_description
1 polymer ?
#
loop_
_entity_poly.entity_id
_entity_poly.type
_entity_poly.pdbx_seq_one_letter_code
_entity_poly.pdbx_strand_id
1 'polypeptide(L)'
;LLEEFYRSAVRLAGKPLLWLHLWVEDEKQYEAEVARLVAAGELNLNDWVDFGGLGQFSASEYFGASLWQLYKGIDSPYKSVMKILLLETYAQEYPNARLIARQFKEDLLSGHSTAIHHFDPYIAILERISQYLTAHSEFKRLDFVRSCFYVKATEDFALYHASNWRISYMKMMAQEWEWSKERIEELDHRPNWKIKRVKESHNNLVNFLMMSYRNLVDFARKHKINSSVIPQDITVLSRKLYTAFEELPGKITLLNSQISYNLTEEHLTFIEVHGNKRFKDGWYMVNQPPHHIMFSKERVIEYGESLNKVVAWAYFNRLLTAETHLHLISQNIDQLTLRNFVADLRLFFPHTNSQVPTNEALSSQCEIRDLFIAVNLVNDPTAQVEELKSNISPSDLFSFGQLEQSLVGSIDFTYRNVWNEIRTLHFEGQNAILLALKVLSNKIDQGVNQPRSVQVFCYSKHYNRTLRNLVSVLVNRCISIQLGDSRPTTHSRLRVAGKNWQFFFEEKGISLQPIEGGKESADNFEDVLPTQLEEKEIIPEARRYPPEIDLFASEGFLQFFFEDNADNSFNVYLLDEKNRLEIYRQCEGSKDDKVREINRIYQSLGSNDCENPYKMVQRNFNYPQFYQLHSTESGMRIMPFKFKSKRTCE
;
A
#
# COMPACT_ATOMS: atom_id res chain seq x y z
N LEU A 1 17.94 11.52 15.27
CA LEU A 1 19.08 11.61 14.31
C LEU A 1 20.40 11.83 15.03
N LEU A 2 20.50 12.80 15.94
CA LEU A 2 21.74 13.10 16.67
C LEU A 2 22.26 11.91 17.50
N GLU A 3 21.38 11.19 18.21
CA GLU A 3 21.76 9.95 18.93
C GLU A 3 22.40 8.91 17.99
N GLU A 4 21.78 8.68 16.83
CA GLU A 4 22.30 7.72 15.85
C GLU A 4 23.67 8.16 15.30
N PHE A 5 23.86 9.47 15.11
CA PHE A 5 25.13 10.03 14.67
C PHE A 5 26.21 9.86 15.74
N TYR A 6 25.95 10.28 16.98
CA TYR A 6 26.93 10.22 18.08
C TYR A 6 27.35 8.80 18.45
N ARG A 7 26.47 7.80 18.33
CA ARG A 7 26.90 6.41 18.54
C ARG A 7 27.72 5.82 17.39
N SER A 8 27.65 6.39 16.18
CA SER A 8 28.23 5.77 14.97
C SER A 8 29.41 6.52 14.36
N ALA A 9 29.57 7.81 14.69
CA ALA A 9 30.64 8.66 14.20
C ALA A 9 31.55 9.11 15.35
N VAL A 10 32.86 9.05 15.11
CA VAL A 10 33.89 9.53 16.07
C VAL A 10 34.51 10.85 15.61
N ARG A 11 34.57 11.08 14.29
CA ARG A 11 35.16 12.27 13.65
C ARG A 11 34.33 12.70 12.44
N LEU A 12 34.38 13.99 12.12
CA LEU A 12 33.81 14.56 10.90
C LEU A 12 34.91 15.33 10.15
N ALA A 13 35.19 14.94 8.90
CA ALA A 13 36.29 15.50 8.10
C ALA A 13 37.64 15.55 8.85
N GLY A 14 37.91 14.53 9.68
CA GLY A 14 39.14 14.41 10.48
C GLY A 14 39.08 15.11 11.85
N LYS A 15 38.15 16.05 12.06
CA LYS A 15 37.97 16.74 13.34
C LYS A 15 37.19 15.87 14.35
N PRO A 16 37.60 15.82 15.62
CA PRO A 16 36.88 15.10 16.67
C PRO A 16 35.55 15.79 17.04
N LEU A 17 34.58 15.00 17.49
CA LEU A 17 33.33 15.50 18.02
C LEU A 17 33.51 15.92 19.48
N LEU A 18 33.22 17.19 19.81
CA LEU A 18 33.39 17.71 21.18
C LEU A 18 32.57 16.91 22.19
N TRP A 19 31.32 16.62 21.84
CA TRP A 19 30.38 15.93 22.73
C TRP A 19 30.90 14.60 23.29
N LEU A 20 31.66 13.82 22.49
CA LEU A 20 32.25 12.55 22.94
C LEU A 20 33.37 12.72 23.97
N HIS A 21 33.98 13.91 24.05
CA HIS A 21 35.17 14.18 24.85
C HIS A 21 34.90 15.06 26.07
N LEU A 22 33.65 15.53 26.24
CA LEU A 22 33.25 16.41 27.34
C LEU A 22 32.12 15.76 28.14
N TRP A 23 32.44 15.26 29.34
CA TRP A 23 31.41 14.74 30.25
C TRP A 23 30.61 15.87 30.90
N VAL A 24 29.28 15.78 30.80
CA VAL A 24 28.34 16.67 31.50
C VAL A 24 27.24 15.78 32.08
N GLU A 25 27.05 15.81 33.40
CA GLU A 25 26.09 14.93 34.07
C GLU A 25 24.64 15.22 33.66
N ASP A 26 24.25 16.49 33.62
CA ASP A 26 22.98 16.94 33.05
C ASP A 26 23.22 17.51 31.65
N GLU A 27 22.84 16.75 30.61
CA GLU A 27 22.99 17.15 29.21
C GLU A 27 22.25 18.47 28.88
N LYS A 28 21.30 18.94 29.72
CA LYS A 28 20.71 20.28 29.58
C LYS A 28 21.68 21.43 29.87
N GLN A 29 22.78 21.15 30.56
CA GLN A 29 23.82 22.12 30.88
C GLN A 29 24.99 22.07 29.89
N TYR A 30 24.92 21.21 28.87
CA TYR A 30 26.02 21.02 27.93
C TYR A 30 26.47 22.33 27.29
N GLU A 31 25.54 23.10 26.74
CA GLU A 31 25.84 24.36 26.07
C GLU A 31 26.40 25.40 27.04
N ALA A 32 25.90 25.44 28.28
CA ALA A 32 26.38 26.33 29.32
C ALA A 32 27.82 25.98 29.74
N GLU A 33 28.14 24.70 29.85
CA GLU A 33 29.48 24.23 30.20
C GLU A 33 30.47 24.47 29.06
N VAL A 34 30.09 24.22 27.80
CA VAL A 34 30.90 24.58 26.64
C VAL A 34 31.21 26.08 26.64
N ALA A 35 30.20 26.93 26.85
CA ALA A 35 30.39 28.38 26.91
C ALA A 35 31.33 28.79 28.05
N ARG A 36 31.23 28.15 29.23
CA ARG A 36 32.13 28.38 30.36
C ARG A 36 33.58 28.04 30.02
N LEU A 37 33.82 26.86 29.42
CA LEU A 37 35.15 26.39 29.03
C LEU A 37 35.80 27.27 27.96
N VAL A 38 35.01 27.75 26.99
CA VAL A 38 35.48 28.70 25.97
C VAL A 38 35.85 30.04 26.61
N ALA A 39 35.00 30.58 27.48
CA ALA A 39 35.26 31.83 28.17
C ALA A 39 36.49 31.75 29.09
N ALA A 40 36.74 30.58 29.69
CA ALA A 40 37.94 30.31 30.49
C ALA A 40 39.22 30.08 29.66
N GLY A 41 39.11 29.94 28.34
CA GLY A 41 40.24 29.60 27.46
C GLY A 41 40.70 28.14 27.57
N GLU A 42 39.94 27.29 28.25
CA GLU A 42 40.20 25.85 28.40
C GLU A 42 39.80 25.05 27.15
N LEU A 43 38.91 25.61 26.31
CA LEU A 43 38.41 24.98 25.10
C LEU A 43 38.47 25.93 23.89
N ASN A 44 39.13 25.49 22.81
CA ASN A 44 39.13 26.17 21.52
C ASN A 44 38.21 25.45 20.53
N LEU A 45 37.06 26.07 20.20
CA LEU A 45 36.06 25.47 19.30
C LEU A 45 36.59 25.18 17.89
N ASN A 46 37.67 25.83 17.43
CA ASN A 46 38.23 25.54 16.11
C ASN A 46 38.81 24.12 15.98
N ASP A 47 39.15 23.49 17.10
CA ASP A 47 39.73 22.15 17.14
C ASP A 47 38.68 21.04 17.08
N TRP A 48 37.39 21.40 17.22
CA TRP A 48 36.29 20.44 17.38
C TRP A 48 35.17 20.68 16.37
N VAL A 49 34.33 19.66 16.21
CA VAL A 49 32.98 19.81 15.66
C VAL A 49 32.01 19.61 16.82
N ASP A 50 31.16 20.61 17.06
CA ASP A 50 30.15 20.56 18.11
C ASP A 50 28.75 20.66 17.51
N PHE A 51 27.91 19.66 17.80
CA PHE A 51 26.50 19.61 17.41
C PHE A 51 25.56 19.82 18.60
N GLY A 52 26.10 20.11 19.80
CA GLY A 52 25.34 20.31 21.03
C GLY A 52 25.16 19.06 21.88
N GLY A 53 24.48 19.23 23.01
CA GLY A 53 24.18 18.18 23.97
C GLY A 53 23.20 17.13 23.41
N LEU A 54 23.24 15.93 24.00
CA LEU A 54 22.26 14.89 23.70
C LEU A 54 21.07 15.04 24.67
N GLY A 55 20.12 15.90 24.30
CA GLY A 55 18.89 16.10 25.07
C GLY A 55 18.00 14.85 25.16
N GLN A 56 17.02 14.89 26.07
CA GLN A 56 15.98 13.86 26.16
C GLN A 56 15.08 13.92 24.92
N PHE A 57 14.73 12.75 24.37
CA PHE A 57 13.74 12.69 23.30
C PHE A 57 12.38 13.13 23.82
N SER A 58 11.74 14.06 23.14
CA SER A 58 10.33 14.36 23.33
C SER A 58 9.49 13.16 22.93
N ALA A 59 8.34 13.00 23.58
CA ALA A 59 7.39 11.95 23.21
C ALA A 59 7.02 11.99 21.70
N SER A 60 6.91 13.20 21.12
CA SER A 60 6.63 13.40 19.68
C SER A 60 7.72 12.88 18.74
N GLU A 61 8.99 12.92 19.15
CA GLU A 61 10.10 12.43 18.33
C GLU A 61 10.07 10.91 18.18
N TYR A 62 9.59 10.17 19.18
CA TYR A 62 9.40 8.72 19.07
C TYR A 62 8.42 8.35 17.96
N PHE A 63 7.30 9.09 17.85
CA PHE A 63 6.31 8.85 16.81
C PHE A 63 6.84 9.17 15.40
N GLY A 64 7.48 10.33 15.23
CA GLY A 64 8.08 10.68 13.95
C GLY A 64 9.20 9.71 13.53
N ALA A 65 10.03 9.28 14.50
CA ALA A 65 11.10 8.33 14.26
C ALA A 65 10.57 6.93 13.90
N SER A 66 9.45 6.49 14.49
CA SER A 66 8.86 5.18 14.18
C SER A 66 8.36 5.10 12.74
N LEU A 67 7.65 6.12 12.26
CA LEU A 67 7.20 6.21 10.85
C LEU A 67 8.39 6.23 9.88
N TRP A 68 9.46 6.94 10.23
CA TRP A 68 10.67 6.95 9.42
C TRP A 68 11.35 5.58 9.36
N GLN A 69 11.43 4.85 10.49
CA GLN A 69 11.97 3.49 10.47
C GLN A 69 11.10 2.53 9.66
N LEU A 70 9.77 2.65 9.74
CA LEU A 70 8.87 1.85 8.89
C LEU A 70 9.10 2.13 7.40
N TYR A 71 9.26 3.40 7.03
CA TYR A 71 9.53 3.78 5.64
C TYR A 71 10.85 3.22 5.15
N LYS A 72 11.92 3.33 5.95
CA LYS A 72 13.20 2.67 5.67
C LYS A 72 13.08 1.15 5.67
N GLY A 73 12.09 0.59 6.38
CA GLY A 73 11.78 -0.83 6.42
C GLY A 73 11.23 -1.39 5.11
N ILE A 74 10.71 -0.54 4.23
CA ILE A 74 10.30 -0.96 2.87
C ILE A 74 11.51 -1.45 2.08
N ASP A 75 12.64 -0.72 2.15
CA ASP A 75 13.85 -1.07 1.38
C ASP A 75 14.88 -1.84 2.21
N SER A 76 14.88 -1.71 3.53
CA SER A 76 15.90 -2.31 4.41
C SER A 76 15.25 -2.88 5.67
N PRO A 77 14.50 -3.99 5.54
CA PRO A 77 13.59 -4.46 6.58
C PRO A 77 14.32 -4.94 7.83
N TYR A 78 15.38 -5.76 7.69
CA TYR A 78 16.13 -6.31 8.84
C TYR A 78 16.76 -5.23 9.72
N LYS A 79 17.39 -4.22 9.10
CA LYS A 79 17.95 -3.05 9.80
C LYS A 79 16.88 -2.24 10.51
N SER A 80 15.74 -2.06 9.85
CA SER A 80 14.65 -1.24 10.37
C SER A 80 13.94 -1.91 11.54
N VAL A 81 13.83 -3.24 11.55
CA VAL A 81 13.34 -4.02 12.71
C VAL A 81 14.20 -3.74 13.94
N MET A 82 15.53 -3.83 13.82
CA MET A 82 16.43 -3.53 14.94
C MET A 82 16.24 -2.08 15.43
N LYS A 83 16.15 -1.11 14.52
CA LYS A 83 16.03 0.29 14.89
C LYS A 83 14.69 0.66 15.51
N ILE A 84 13.58 0.11 15.00
CA ILE A 84 12.25 0.39 15.58
C ILE A 84 12.09 -0.28 16.95
N LEU A 85 12.67 -1.47 17.14
CA LEU A 85 12.72 -2.13 18.45
C LEU A 85 13.56 -1.31 19.45
N LEU A 86 14.67 -0.71 19.02
CA LEU A 86 15.43 0.18 19.89
C LEU A 86 14.60 1.39 20.33
N LEU A 87 13.84 1.99 19.42
CA LEU A 87 12.93 3.09 19.76
C LEU A 87 11.86 2.63 20.77
N GLU A 88 11.31 1.43 20.59
CA GLU A 88 10.38 0.82 21.55
C GLU A 88 11.02 0.64 22.93
N THR A 89 12.26 0.13 22.99
CA THR A 89 13.01 -0.01 24.24
C THR A 89 13.23 1.35 24.93
N TYR A 90 13.62 2.38 24.18
CA TYR A 90 13.77 3.72 24.72
C TYR A 90 12.45 4.33 25.19
N ALA A 91 11.34 4.09 24.48
CA ALA A 91 10.03 4.58 24.87
C ALA A 91 9.56 3.99 26.21
N GLN A 92 9.92 2.74 26.51
CA GLN A 92 9.60 2.10 27.79
C GLN A 92 10.30 2.77 28.99
N GLU A 93 11.46 3.38 28.76
CA GLU A 93 12.27 4.04 29.80
C GLU A 93 12.02 5.55 29.89
N TYR A 94 11.10 6.06 29.08
CA TYR A 94 10.75 7.48 29.05
C TYR A 94 10.29 7.99 30.44
N PRO A 95 10.71 9.20 30.87
CA PRO A 95 11.49 10.20 30.12
C PRO A 95 13.03 10.00 30.20
N ASN A 96 13.50 9.05 30.99
CA ASN A 96 14.92 8.90 31.32
C ASN A 96 15.56 7.74 30.55
N ALA A 97 15.29 7.67 29.24
CA ALA A 97 15.83 6.63 28.38
C ALA A 97 17.36 6.67 28.38
N ARG A 98 18.00 5.52 28.64
CA ARG A 98 19.45 5.41 28.59
C ARG A 98 19.88 5.18 27.14
N LEU A 99 20.21 6.28 26.47
CA LEU A 99 20.63 6.30 25.06
C LEU A 99 22.00 5.63 24.88
N ILE A 100 22.17 4.87 23.79
CA ILE A 100 23.42 4.13 23.52
C ILE A 100 24.59 5.09 23.32
N ALA A 101 24.38 6.21 22.61
CA ALA A 101 25.43 7.22 22.45
C ALA A 101 25.97 7.70 23.81
N ARG A 102 25.09 7.93 24.78
CA ARG A 102 25.49 8.36 26.14
C ARG A 102 26.24 7.26 26.87
N GLN A 103 25.82 6.00 26.68
CA GLN A 103 26.56 4.84 27.19
C GLN A 103 27.99 4.79 26.63
N PHE A 104 28.14 4.96 25.31
CA PHE A 104 29.45 4.96 24.67
C PHE A 104 30.36 6.05 25.24
N LYS A 105 29.82 7.26 25.43
CA LYS A 105 30.53 8.38 26.04
C LYS A 105 30.95 8.07 27.48
N GLU A 106 30.05 7.50 28.29
CA GLU A 106 30.33 7.09 29.67
C GLU A 106 31.45 6.04 29.74
N ASP A 107 31.35 4.97 28.94
CA ASP A 107 32.34 3.90 28.92
C ASP A 107 33.70 4.37 28.40
N LEU A 108 33.71 5.25 27.38
CA LEU A 108 34.94 5.83 26.83
C LEU A 108 35.66 6.69 27.87
N LEU A 109 34.94 7.59 28.55
CA LEU A 109 35.54 8.53 29.50
C LEU A 109 35.87 7.89 30.84
N SER A 110 35.18 6.81 31.22
CA SER A 110 35.49 6.02 32.41
C SER A 110 36.65 5.03 32.22
N GLY A 111 37.17 4.90 30.99
CA GLY A 111 38.25 3.97 30.67
C GLY A 111 37.82 2.50 30.58
N HIS A 112 36.53 2.22 30.39
CA HIS A 112 35.99 0.87 30.22
C HIS A 112 36.32 0.31 28.82
N SER A 113 37.54 -0.23 28.66
CA SER A 113 38.00 -0.78 27.37
C SER A 113 37.42 -2.16 27.00
N THR A 114 36.71 -2.82 27.93
CA THR A 114 36.13 -4.17 27.75
C THR A 114 34.61 -4.18 27.73
N ALA A 115 33.98 -3.08 27.32
CA ALA A 115 32.53 -3.00 27.21
C ALA A 115 32.00 -4.10 26.26
N ILE A 116 30.92 -4.77 26.65
CA ILE A 116 30.31 -5.92 25.95
C ILE A 116 30.00 -5.60 24.48
N HIS A 117 29.65 -4.34 24.21
CA HIS A 117 29.34 -3.87 22.85
C HIS A 117 30.55 -3.61 21.96
N HIS A 118 31.78 -3.66 22.48
CA HIS A 118 33.03 -3.38 21.75
C HIS A 118 33.06 -2.05 20.96
N PHE A 119 32.22 -1.08 21.33
CA PHE A 119 31.99 0.18 20.62
C PHE A 119 31.44 -0.02 19.19
N ASP A 120 30.88 -1.19 18.89
CA ASP A 120 30.09 -1.43 17.68
C ASP A 120 28.63 -0.99 17.92
N PRO A 121 28.10 -0.07 17.10
CA PRO A 121 26.75 0.44 17.31
C PRO A 121 25.66 -0.63 17.18
N TYR A 122 25.81 -1.62 16.31
CA TYR A 122 24.79 -2.65 16.12
C TYR A 122 24.84 -3.72 17.19
N ILE A 123 26.03 -4.07 17.70
CA ILE A 123 26.14 -4.94 18.87
C ILE A 123 25.49 -4.27 20.07
N ALA A 124 25.74 -2.97 20.30
CA ALA A 124 25.08 -2.22 21.36
C ALA A 124 23.55 -2.18 21.22
N ILE A 125 23.04 -2.02 20.00
CA ILE A 125 21.59 -2.10 19.71
C ILE A 125 21.05 -3.49 20.06
N LEU A 126 21.70 -4.54 19.58
CA LEU A 126 21.27 -5.92 19.80
C LEU A 126 21.27 -6.28 21.29
N GLU A 127 22.31 -5.89 22.02
CA GLU A 127 22.44 -6.09 23.46
C GLU A 127 21.30 -5.38 24.20
N ARG A 128 21.06 -4.10 23.87
CA ARG A 128 20.01 -3.29 24.50
C ARG A 128 18.62 -3.90 24.30
N ILE A 129 18.33 -4.32 23.06
CA ILE A 129 17.06 -4.97 22.72
C ILE A 129 16.97 -6.35 23.38
N SER A 130 18.08 -7.09 23.46
CA SER A 130 18.10 -8.43 24.06
C SER A 130 17.75 -8.38 25.54
N GLN A 131 18.30 -7.41 26.28
CA GLN A 131 17.95 -7.17 27.68
C GLN A 131 16.47 -6.83 27.83
N TYR A 132 15.96 -5.92 27.00
CA TYR A 132 14.54 -5.52 27.01
C TYR A 132 13.60 -6.71 26.75
N LEU A 133 13.82 -7.47 25.68
CA LEU A 133 12.94 -8.59 25.30
C LEU A 133 13.04 -9.75 26.30
N THR A 134 14.22 -10.01 26.86
CA THR A 134 14.41 -11.04 27.90
C THR A 134 13.66 -10.66 29.17
N ALA A 135 13.74 -9.41 29.61
CA ALA A 135 13.02 -8.92 30.78
C ALA A 135 11.49 -9.05 30.64
N HIS A 136 10.98 -8.96 29.40
CA HIS A 136 9.55 -9.13 29.07
C HIS A 136 9.19 -10.56 28.65
N SER A 137 10.13 -11.52 28.71
CA SER A 137 9.95 -12.90 28.27
C SER A 137 9.49 -13.06 26.81
N GLU A 138 9.84 -12.12 25.93
CA GLU A 138 9.46 -12.12 24.52
C GLU A 138 10.48 -12.88 23.64
N PHE A 139 10.72 -14.15 23.97
CA PHE A 139 11.79 -14.96 23.36
C PHE A 139 11.66 -15.14 21.84
N LYS A 140 10.43 -15.23 21.32
CA LYS A 140 10.19 -15.28 19.86
C LYS A 140 10.68 -14.00 19.18
N ARG A 141 10.49 -12.84 19.84
CA ARG A 141 10.95 -11.57 19.29
C ARG A 141 12.46 -11.44 19.37
N LEU A 142 13.03 -11.90 20.47
CA LEU A 142 14.47 -11.94 20.69
C LEU A 142 15.19 -12.76 19.61
N ASP A 143 14.68 -13.95 19.34
CA ASP A 143 15.24 -14.84 18.34
C ASP A 143 15.15 -14.28 16.92
N PHE A 144 14.05 -13.57 16.62
CA PHE A 144 13.86 -12.90 15.34
C PHE A 144 14.79 -11.69 15.15
N VAL A 145 14.99 -10.85 16.17
CA VAL A 145 15.91 -9.71 16.06
C VAL A 145 17.36 -10.16 15.93
N ARG A 146 17.75 -11.26 16.60
CA ARG A 146 19.04 -11.93 16.39
C ARG A 146 19.20 -12.41 14.95
N SER A 147 18.15 -12.97 14.36
CA SER A 147 18.12 -13.36 12.94
C SER A 147 18.26 -12.15 12.01
N CYS A 148 17.61 -11.03 12.32
CA CYS A 148 17.75 -9.79 11.55
C CYS A 148 19.17 -9.24 11.61
N PHE A 149 19.78 -9.24 12.79
CA PHE A 149 21.17 -8.84 12.99
C PHE A 149 22.11 -9.76 12.20
N TYR A 150 21.93 -11.08 12.33
CA TYR A 150 22.73 -12.07 11.62
C TYR A 150 22.69 -11.82 10.11
N VAL A 151 21.51 -11.80 9.52
CA VAL A 151 21.31 -11.55 8.09
C VAL A 151 21.92 -10.22 7.65
N LYS A 152 21.76 -9.16 8.45
CA LYS A 152 22.32 -7.85 8.09
C LYS A 152 23.85 -7.83 8.14
N ALA A 153 24.45 -8.55 9.08
CA ALA A 153 25.90 -8.67 9.24
C ALA A 153 26.53 -9.58 8.18
N THR A 154 25.80 -10.60 7.71
CA THR A 154 26.28 -11.59 6.75
C THR A 154 25.92 -11.31 5.29
N GLU A 155 25.14 -10.26 5.02
CA GLU A 155 24.65 -9.90 3.67
C GLU A 155 25.75 -9.82 2.60
N ASP A 156 26.95 -9.34 2.98
CA ASP A 156 28.10 -9.20 2.08
C ASP A 156 29.05 -10.41 2.11
N PHE A 157 28.83 -11.41 2.97
CA PHE A 157 29.78 -12.51 3.15
C PHE A 157 29.92 -13.38 1.90
N ALA A 158 28.88 -13.46 1.07
CA ALA A 158 28.94 -14.13 -0.23
C ALA A 158 29.87 -13.43 -1.23
N LEU A 159 30.11 -12.12 -1.08
CA LEU A 159 30.96 -11.31 -1.96
C LEU A 159 32.43 -11.30 -1.52
N TYR A 160 32.68 -11.50 -0.22
CA TYR A 160 34.03 -11.52 0.35
C TYR A 160 34.39 -12.96 0.76
N HIS A 161 34.96 -13.73 -0.16
CA HIS A 161 35.54 -15.06 0.08
C HIS A 161 36.72 -15.10 1.09
N ALA A 162 36.93 -14.04 1.88
CA ALA A 162 38.01 -13.93 2.85
C ALA A 162 37.52 -14.29 4.26
N SER A 163 38.29 -15.11 4.98
CA SER A 163 38.08 -15.36 6.40
C SER A 163 38.28 -14.07 7.20
N ASN A 164 37.21 -13.30 7.37
CA ASN A 164 37.20 -12.10 8.18
C ASN A 164 36.80 -12.47 9.62
N TRP A 165 37.42 -11.81 10.62
CA TRP A 165 37.09 -11.95 12.04
C TRP A 165 35.58 -11.81 12.32
N ARG A 166 34.86 -11.03 11.49
CA ARG A 166 33.40 -10.89 11.53
C ARG A 166 32.66 -12.23 11.42
N ILE A 167 33.12 -13.13 10.55
CA ILE A 167 32.50 -14.46 10.37
C ILE A 167 32.68 -15.29 11.64
N SER A 168 33.89 -15.28 12.22
CA SER A 168 34.17 -15.99 13.48
C SER A 168 33.32 -15.43 14.63
N TYR A 169 33.18 -14.11 14.69
CA TYR A 169 32.35 -13.43 15.70
C TYR A 169 30.87 -13.78 15.55
N MET A 170 30.34 -13.80 14.32
CA MET A 170 28.96 -14.23 14.05
C MET A 170 28.72 -15.70 14.45
N LYS A 171 29.70 -16.59 14.20
CA LYS A 171 29.62 -18.00 14.62
C LYS A 171 29.61 -18.15 16.14
N MET A 172 30.42 -17.37 16.84
CA MET A 172 30.43 -17.34 18.31
C MET A 172 29.06 -16.92 18.85
N MET A 173 28.51 -15.81 18.37
CA MET A 173 27.17 -15.36 18.79
C MET A 173 26.07 -16.38 18.48
N ALA A 174 26.11 -17.02 17.30
CA ALA A 174 25.13 -18.06 16.97
C ALA A 174 25.19 -19.26 17.93
N GLN A 175 26.38 -19.61 18.43
CA GLN A 175 26.55 -20.64 19.46
C GLN A 175 25.99 -20.18 20.82
N GLU A 176 26.24 -18.94 21.21
CA GLU A 176 25.67 -18.35 22.43
C GLU A 176 24.14 -18.27 22.40
N TRP A 177 23.55 -18.15 21.21
CA TRP A 177 22.10 -18.19 21.02
C TRP A 177 21.52 -19.60 20.91
N GLU A 178 22.36 -20.63 21.08
CA GLU A 178 21.99 -22.05 20.99
C GLU A 178 21.35 -22.42 19.63
N TRP A 179 21.74 -21.74 18.56
CA TRP A 179 21.24 -22.05 17.23
C TRP A 179 21.84 -23.36 16.70
N SER A 180 20.99 -24.18 16.09
CA SER A 180 21.41 -25.40 15.43
C SER A 180 22.20 -25.08 14.15
N LYS A 181 23.02 -26.03 13.70
CA LYS A 181 23.80 -25.86 12.46
C LYS A 181 22.89 -25.71 11.25
N GLU A 182 21.79 -26.44 11.23
CA GLU A 182 20.80 -26.43 10.15
C GLU A 182 20.18 -25.03 9.99
N ARG A 183 19.90 -24.35 11.12
CA ARG A 183 19.37 -22.99 11.10
C ARG A 183 20.38 -21.99 10.53
N ILE A 184 21.65 -22.11 10.89
CA ILE A 184 22.72 -21.24 10.38
C ILE A 184 22.88 -21.47 8.87
N GLU A 185 22.95 -22.73 8.44
CA GLU A 185 23.02 -23.12 7.03
C GLU A 185 21.82 -22.57 6.24
N GLU A 186 20.61 -22.62 6.81
CA GLU A 186 19.41 -22.04 6.19
C GLU A 186 19.52 -20.52 6.00
N LEU A 187 19.97 -19.78 7.03
CA LEU A 187 20.16 -18.32 6.97
C LEU A 187 21.28 -17.93 6.00
N ASP A 188 22.37 -18.70 5.94
CA ASP A 188 23.45 -18.49 4.97
C ASP A 188 22.97 -18.74 3.53
N HIS A 189 21.99 -19.64 3.34
CA HIS A 189 21.35 -19.89 2.05
C HIS A 189 20.27 -18.87 1.66
N ARG A 190 20.09 -17.77 2.43
CA ARG A 190 19.12 -16.70 2.15
C ARG A 190 19.07 -16.23 0.69
N PRO A 191 20.21 -15.96 0.00
CA PRO A 191 20.20 -15.52 -1.41
C PRO A 191 19.41 -16.43 -2.36
N ASN A 192 19.26 -17.70 -1.99
CA ASN A 192 18.62 -18.76 -2.77
C ASN A 192 17.25 -19.17 -2.21
N TRP A 193 16.73 -18.48 -1.18
CA TRP A 193 15.42 -18.80 -0.61
C TRP A 193 14.32 -18.69 -1.66
N LYS A 194 13.47 -19.72 -1.70
CA LYS A 194 12.30 -19.82 -2.57
C LYS A 194 11.05 -19.27 -1.93
N ILE A 195 9.99 -19.15 -2.73
CA ILE A 195 8.83 -18.32 -2.41
C ILE A 195 8.19 -18.57 -1.04
N LYS A 196 8.04 -19.83 -0.62
CA LYS A 196 7.42 -20.15 0.67
C LYS A 196 8.18 -19.56 1.84
N ARG A 197 9.51 -19.75 1.83
CA ARG A 197 10.39 -19.23 2.87
C ARG A 197 10.45 -17.72 2.87
N VAL A 198 10.47 -17.11 1.67
CA VAL A 198 10.47 -15.65 1.52
C VAL A 198 9.17 -15.04 2.00
N LYS A 199 8.01 -15.65 1.69
CA LYS A 199 6.71 -15.21 2.17
C LYS A 199 6.61 -15.27 3.70
N GLU A 200 7.11 -16.35 4.31
CA GLU A 200 7.22 -16.46 5.76
C GLU A 200 8.10 -15.36 6.36
N SER A 201 9.30 -15.14 5.79
CA SER A 201 10.22 -14.10 6.26
C SER A 201 9.61 -12.70 6.10
N HIS A 202 8.95 -12.42 4.98
CA HIS A 202 8.25 -11.17 4.71
C HIS A 202 7.15 -10.92 5.73
N ASN A 203 6.28 -11.91 5.96
CA ASN A 203 5.18 -11.81 6.92
C ASN A 203 5.72 -11.57 8.33
N ASN A 204 6.79 -12.26 8.73
CA ASN A 204 7.43 -12.02 10.01
C ASN A 204 7.98 -10.59 10.10
N LEU A 205 8.73 -10.12 9.10
CA LEU A 205 9.25 -8.74 9.08
C LEU A 205 8.12 -7.70 9.21
N VAL A 206 7.05 -7.83 8.42
CA VAL A 206 5.91 -6.91 8.47
C VAL A 206 5.24 -6.96 9.84
N ASN A 207 4.93 -8.15 10.36
CA ASN A 207 4.29 -8.31 11.66
C ASN A 207 5.09 -7.66 12.78
N PHE A 208 6.41 -7.84 12.77
CA PHE A 208 7.30 -7.28 13.78
C PHE A 208 7.40 -5.75 13.70
N LEU A 209 7.56 -5.21 12.49
CA LEU A 209 7.54 -3.77 12.26
C LEU A 209 6.22 -3.16 12.74
N MET A 210 5.09 -3.79 12.41
CA MET A 210 3.76 -3.32 12.80
C MET A 210 3.54 -3.41 14.31
N MET A 211 4.05 -4.45 14.96
CA MET A 211 3.92 -4.62 16.41
C MET A 211 4.70 -3.53 17.17
N SER A 212 5.96 -3.28 16.80
CA SER A 212 6.73 -2.18 17.40
C SER A 212 6.12 -0.81 17.11
N TYR A 213 5.58 -0.61 15.90
CA TYR A 213 4.85 0.61 15.58
C TYR A 213 3.63 0.81 16.48
N ARG A 214 2.79 -0.21 16.66
CA ARG A 214 1.62 -0.15 17.55
C ARG A 214 2.01 0.18 18.99
N ASN A 215 3.06 -0.44 19.51
CA ASN A 215 3.58 -0.15 20.86
C ASN A 215 4.01 1.33 20.98
N LEU A 216 4.66 1.88 19.96
CA LEU A 216 5.07 3.29 19.92
C LEU A 216 3.89 4.26 19.77
N VAL A 217 2.84 3.86 19.03
CA VAL A 217 1.58 4.62 18.94
C VAL A 217 0.85 4.62 20.28
N ASP A 218 0.79 3.48 20.98
CA ASP A 218 0.15 3.39 22.28
C ASP A 218 0.93 4.17 23.35
N PHE A 219 2.27 4.16 23.28
CA PHE A 219 3.12 5.04 24.08
C PHE A 219 2.79 6.52 23.81
N ALA A 220 2.74 6.92 22.54
CA ALA A 220 2.37 8.28 22.15
C ALA A 220 1.00 8.71 22.70
N ARG A 221 0.02 7.79 22.69
CA ARG A 221 -1.32 8.00 23.26
C ARG A 221 -1.28 8.22 24.76
N LYS A 222 -0.57 7.37 25.51
CA LYS A 222 -0.44 7.47 26.99
C LYS A 222 0.14 8.81 27.42
N HIS A 223 1.07 9.36 26.65
CA HIS A 223 1.71 10.66 26.94
C HIS A 223 0.97 11.87 26.37
N LYS A 224 -0.27 11.70 25.87
CA LYS A 224 -1.14 12.77 25.34
C LYS A 224 -0.43 13.65 24.29
N ILE A 225 0.36 13.04 23.42
CA ILE A 225 0.97 13.76 22.30
C ILE A 225 -0.17 14.27 21.41
N ASN A 226 -0.33 15.58 21.35
CA ASN A 226 -1.34 16.19 20.48
C ASN A 226 -1.07 15.79 19.03
N SER A 227 -2.10 15.28 18.35
CA SER A 227 -2.09 14.97 16.91
C SER A 227 -1.83 16.19 16.01
N SER A 228 -1.63 17.38 16.59
CA SER A 228 -1.18 18.59 15.89
C SER A 228 0.26 18.50 15.38
N VAL A 229 1.03 17.50 15.83
CA VAL A 229 2.41 17.23 15.36
C VAL A 229 2.40 16.21 14.21
N ILE A 230 1.32 16.11 13.44
CA ILE A 230 1.30 15.35 12.18
C ILE A 230 1.54 16.34 11.04
N PRO A 231 2.79 16.57 10.58
CA PRO A 231 3.06 17.50 9.49
C PRO A 231 2.51 16.93 8.19
N GLN A 232 2.28 17.78 7.19
CA GLN A 232 1.89 17.37 5.84
C GLN A 232 2.84 16.33 5.21
N ASP A 233 4.12 16.31 5.64
CA ASP A 233 5.12 15.29 5.27
C ASP A 233 4.76 13.86 5.71
N ILE A 234 3.90 13.70 6.74
CA ILE A 234 3.38 12.39 7.15
C ILE A 234 2.30 11.89 6.18
N THR A 235 1.59 12.73 5.43
CA THR A 235 0.58 12.22 4.47
C THR A 235 1.23 11.41 3.35
N VAL A 236 2.31 11.92 2.76
CA VAL A 236 3.08 11.20 1.74
C VAL A 236 3.72 9.94 2.34
N LEU A 237 4.29 10.06 3.54
CA LEU A 237 4.90 8.92 4.24
C LEU A 237 3.87 7.83 4.56
N SER A 238 2.71 8.22 5.10
CA SER A 238 1.60 7.33 5.42
C SER A 238 1.04 6.66 4.17
N ARG A 239 0.94 7.36 3.04
CA ARG A 239 0.55 6.76 1.75
C ARG A 239 1.59 5.75 1.26
N LYS A 240 2.89 6.03 1.39
CA LYS A 240 3.95 5.04 1.09
C LYS A 240 3.84 3.79 1.97
N LEU A 241 3.60 3.97 3.26
CA LEU A 241 3.42 2.88 4.21
C LEU A 241 2.13 2.08 3.92
N TYR A 242 1.03 2.76 3.60
CA TYR A 242 -0.22 2.15 3.19
C TYR A 242 -0.03 1.30 1.93
N THR A 243 0.62 1.85 0.89
CA THR A 243 0.91 1.12 -0.34
C THR A 243 1.78 -0.10 -0.10
N ALA A 244 2.78 0.00 0.78
CA ALA A 244 3.70 -1.11 1.05
C ALA A 244 3.12 -2.20 1.99
N PHE A 245 2.37 -1.82 3.02
CA PHE A 245 2.02 -2.70 4.13
C PHE A 245 0.52 -3.00 4.29
N GLU A 246 -0.37 -2.15 3.77
CA GLU A 246 -1.81 -2.36 3.95
C GLU A 246 -2.35 -3.38 2.94
N GLU A 247 -2.95 -4.45 3.44
CA GLU A 247 -3.59 -5.49 2.63
C GLU A 247 -5.05 -5.13 2.37
N LEU A 248 -5.45 -5.17 1.09
CA LEU A 248 -6.80 -4.80 0.65
C LEU A 248 -7.33 -5.84 -0.34
N PRO A 249 -8.65 -6.04 -0.40
CA PRO A 249 -9.26 -6.90 -1.43
C PRO A 249 -8.82 -6.48 -2.83
N GLY A 250 -8.44 -7.47 -3.64
CA GLY A 250 -7.92 -7.26 -4.99
C GLY A 250 -6.54 -6.60 -5.08
N LYS A 251 -5.91 -6.12 -3.99
CA LYS A 251 -4.53 -5.62 -4.04
C LYS A 251 -3.55 -6.78 -4.09
N ILE A 252 -2.54 -6.64 -4.95
CA ILE A 252 -1.42 -7.58 -5.02
C ILE A 252 -0.36 -7.15 -4.00
N THR A 253 -0.16 -7.95 -2.95
CA THR A 253 0.92 -7.74 -1.99
C THR A 253 2.26 -8.05 -2.65
N LEU A 254 3.16 -7.07 -2.66
CA LEU A 254 4.50 -7.18 -3.20
C LEU A 254 5.48 -7.60 -2.09
N LEU A 255 6.19 -8.69 -2.31
CA LEU A 255 7.22 -9.19 -1.43
C LEU A 255 8.49 -8.34 -1.58
N ASN A 256 9.19 -8.17 -0.46
CA ASN A 256 10.42 -7.38 -0.43
C ASN A 256 11.56 -8.13 -1.14
N SER A 257 12.09 -7.54 -2.21
CA SER A 257 13.17 -8.14 -3.02
C SER A 257 14.51 -8.25 -2.30
N GLN A 258 14.69 -7.61 -1.13
CA GLN A 258 15.91 -7.73 -0.32
C GLN A 258 15.93 -9.01 0.54
N ILE A 259 14.82 -9.76 0.59
CA ILE A 259 14.78 -11.02 1.34
C ILE A 259 15.51 -12.12 0.59
N SER A 260 15.40 -12.18 -0.74
CA SER A 260 16.08 -13.17 -1.60
C SER A 260 16.26 -12.61 -3.00
N TYR A 261 17.37 -12.94 -3.66
CA TYR A 261 17.68 -12.43 -4.99
C TYR A 261 16.98 -13.20 -6.12
N ASN A 262 16.59 -14.46 -5.88
CA ASN A 262 16.01 -15.33 -6.91
C ASN A 262 14.73 -16.03 -6.42
N LEU A 263 13.59 -15.43 -6.75
CA LEU A 263 12.25 -15.98 -6.53
C LEU A 263 11.70 -16.80 -7.69
N THR A 264 12.46 -16.94 -8.79
CA THR A 264 12.02 -17.72 -9.95
C THR A 264 11.76 -19.16 -9.54
N GLU A 265 10.60 -19.67 -9.92
CA GLU A 265 10.23 -21.07 -9.73
C GLU A 265 10.28 -21.77 -11.09
N GLU A 266 10.84 -22.99 -11.13
CA GLU A 266 10.95 -23.79 -12.36
C GLU A 266 9.59 -24.27 -12.85
N HIS A 267 8.69 -24.60 -11.92
CA HIS A 267 7.34 -25.06 -12.20
C HIS A 267 6.35 -24.26 -11.37
N LEU A 268 5.28 -23.79 -12.02
CA LEU A 268 4.10 -23.25 -11.34
C LEU A 268 2.85 -23.95 -11.87
N THR A 269 2.08 -24.55 -10.96
CA THR A 269 0.80 -25.18 -11.28
C THR A 269 -0.34 -24.36 -10.68
N PHE A 270 -1.28 -23.96 -11.53
CA PHE A 270 -2.51 -23.28 -11.16
C PHE A 270 -3.65 -24.31 -11.11
N ILE A 271 -4.37 -24.35 -10.00
CA ILE A 271 -5.37 -25.36 -9.70
C ILE A 271 -6.69 -24.65 -9.43
N GLU A 272 -7.68 -24.94 -10.24
CA GLU A 272 -9.04 -24.49 -10.07
C GLU A 272 -9.78 -25.45 -9.12
N VAL A 273 -10.44 -24.91 -8.10
CA VAL A 273 -11.18 -25.69 -7.11
C VAL A 273 -12.60 -25.15 -6.98
N HIS A 274 -13.58 -26.05 -7.10
CA HIS A 274 -15.00 -25.76 -6.96
C HIS A 274 -15.71 -26.85 -6.13
N GLY A 275 -16.64 -26.45 -5.25
CA GLY A 275 -17.50 -27.35 -4.49
C GLY A 275 -16.76 -28.28 -3.52
N ASN A 276 -15.55 -27.90 -3.08
CA ASN A 276 -14.72 -28.73 -2.22
C ASN A 276 -15.04 -28.50 -0.74
N LYS A 277 -15.13 -29.57 0.07
CA LYS A 277 -15.42 -29.44 1.52
C LYS A 277 -14.24 -28.89 2.35
N ARG A 278 -12.99 -29.05 1.88
CA ARG A 278 -11.76 -28.71 2.63
C ARG A 278 -11.11 -27.40 2.16
N PHE A 279 -11.37 -27.01 0.93
CA PHE A 279 -10.80 -25.83 0.26
C PHE A 279 -11.92 -24.90 -0.18
N LYS A 280 -11.64 -23.60 -0.18
CA LYS A 280 -12.59 -22.59 -0.66
C LYS A 280 -12.61 -22.63 -2.18
N ASP A 281 -13.73 -22.22 -2.77
CA ASP A 281 -13.83 -22.10 -4.22
C ASP A 281 -12.91 -20.98 -4.71
N GLY A 282 -12.22 -21.22 -5.84
CA GLY A 282 -11.27 -20.28 -6.43
C GLY A 282 -10.00 -20.97 -6.93
N TRP A 283 -8.92 -20.21 -6.97
CA TRP A 283 -7.66 -20.58 -7.61
C TRP A 283 -6.52 -20.72 -6.62
N TYR A 284 -5.75 -21.80 -6.76
CA TYR A 284 -4.62 -22.13 -5.91
C TYR A 284 -3.35 -22.27 -6.76
N MET A 285 -2.22 -21.79 -6.24
CA MET A 285 -0.91 -21.95 -6.88
C MET A 285 0.03 -22.80 -6.04
N VAL A 286 0.75 -23.70 -6.71
CA VAL A 286 1.84 -24.52 -6.14
C VAL A 286 3.09 -24.48 -7.03
N ASN A 287 4.28 -24.61 -6.46
CA ASN A 287 5.56 -24.58 -7.18
C ASN A 287 6.10 -25.98 -7.53
N GLN A 288 5.21 -26.86 -7.99
CA GLN A 288 5.53 -28.25 -8.30
C GLN A 288 4.74 -28.70 -9.52
N PRO A 289 5.24 -29.64 -10.33
CA PRO A 289 4.51 -30.17 -11.47
C PRO A 289 3.33 -31.07 -11.05
N PRO A 290 2.30 -31.24 -11.89
CA PRO A 290 1.05 -31.95 -11.56
C PRO A 290 1.21 -33.37 -11.01
N HIS A 291 2.17 -34.14 -11.50
CA HIS A 291 2.37 -35.54 -11.14
C HIS A 291 2.92 -35.75 -9.71
N HIS A 292 3.44 -34.69 -9.07
CA HIS A 292 3.92 -34.73 -7.69
C HIS A 292 2.91 -34.12 -6.68
N ILE A 293 1.67 -33.84 -7.12
CA ILE A 293 0.67 -33.14 -6.30
C ILE A 293 -0.15 -34.13 -5.48
N MET A 294 0.19 -34.26 -4.19
CA MET A 294 -0.78 -34.53 -3.15
C MET A 294 -1.35 -33.17 -2.70
N PHE A 295 -2.61 -32.86 -3.06
CA PHE A 295 -3.20 -31.54 -2.75
C PHE A 295 -3.38 -31.37 -1.24
N SER A 296 -2.44 -30.65 -0.60
CA SER A 296 -2.42 -30.32 0.82
C SER A 296 -2.32 -28.81 1.00
N LYS A 297 -2.94 -28.27 2.06
CA LYS A 297 -2.89 -26.84 2.39
C LYS A 297 -1.45 -26.33 2.58
N GLU A 298 -0.58 -27.17 3.13
CA GLU A 298 0.85 -26.85 3.34
C GLU A 298 1.63 -26.70 2.02
N ARG A 299 1.08 -27.24 0.93
CA ARG A 299 1.71 -27.16 -0.39
C ARG A 299 1.36 -25.88 -1.15
N VAL A 300 0.22 -25.26 -0.82
CA VAL A 300 -0.26 -24.02 -1.43
C VAL A 300 0.69 -22.86 -1.13
N ILE A 301 1.03 -22.09 -2.16
CA ILE A 301 1.81 -20.85 -2.04
C ILE A 301 0.87 -19.66 -1.91
N GLU A 302 -0.09 -19.58 -2.83
CA GLU A 302 -1.01 -18.46 -2.96
C GLU A 302 -2.42 -18.94 -3.29
N TYR A 303 -3.42 -18.20 -2.82
CA TYR A 303 -4.83 -18.40 -3.10
C TYR A 303 -5.46 -17.08 -3.57
N GLY A 304 -6.33 -17.16 -4.56
CA GLY A 304 -7.13 -16.02 -5.01
C GLY A 304 -8.50 -16.48 -5.51
N GLU A 305 -9.48 -15.59 -5.44
CA GLU A 305 -10.83 -15.88 -5.94
C GLU A 305 -10.87 -15.98 -7.47
N SER A 306 -9.94 -15.31 -8.17
CA SER A 306 -9.82 -15.37 -9.63
C SER A 306 -8.42 -15.78 -10.09
N LEU A 307 -8.34 -16.40 -11.27
CA LEU A 307 -7.07 -16.76 -11.91
C LEU A 307 -6.20 -15.50 -12.15
N ASN A 308 -6.84 -14.41 -12.58
CA ASN A 308 -6.17 -13.13 -12.81
C ASN A 308 -5.38 -12.68 -11.58
N LYS A 309 -5.97 -12.75 -10.38
CA LYS A 309 -5.29 -12.38 -9.13
C LYS A 309 -4.05 -13.24 -8.87
N VAL A 310 -4.18 -14.56 -9.00
CA VAL A 310 -3.10 -15.49 -8.64
C VAL A 310 -1.94 -15.41 -9.63
N VAL A 311 -2.23 -15.30 -10.93
CA VAL A 311 -1.21 -15.11 -11.97
C VAL A 311 -0.54 -13.75 -11.85
N ALA A 312 -1.31 -12.68 -11.64
CA ALA A 312 -0.76 -11.34 -11.41
C ALA A 312 0.16 -11.33 -10.18
N TRP A 313 -0.25 -11.97 -9.08
CA TRP A 313 0.59 -12.09 -7.89
C TRP A 313 1.92 -12.78 -8.18
N ALA A 314 1.90 -13.91 -8.88
CA ALA A 314 3.11 -14.63 -9.27
C ALA A 314 4.02 -13.81 -10.20
N TYR A 315 3.42 -13.03 -11.11
CA TYR A 315 4.15 -12.19 -12.06
C TYR A 315 4.83 -11.02 -11.36
N PHE A 316 4.09 -10.23 -10.60
CA PHE A 316 4.62 -9.02 -9.95
C PHE A 316 5.61 -9.34 -8.83
N ASN A 317 5.54 -10.54 -8.24
CA ASN A 317 6.54 -11.05 -7.30
C ASN A 317 7.73 -11.78 -7.96
N ARG A 318 7.82 -11.77 -9.31
CA ARG A 318 8.94 -12.33 -10.10
C ARG A 318 9.14 -13.84 -9.97
N LEU A 319 8.08 -14.61 -9.70
CA LEU A 319 8.14 -16.06 -9.74
C LEU A 319 8.09 -16.59 -11.18
N LEU A 320 7.40 -15.85 -12.06
CA LEU A 320 7.20 -16.15 -13.47
C LEU A 320 8.33 -15.55 -14.31
N THR A 321 9.12 -16.39 -15.00
CA THR A 321 10.07 -15.97 -16.04
C THR A 321 9.79 -16.67 -17.36
N ALA A 322 10.60 -16.42 -18.40
CA ALA A 322 10.46 -17.10 -19.68
C ALA A 322 10.72 -18.61 -19.59
N GLU A 323 11.51 -19.00 -18.58
CA GLU A 323 11.97 -20.37 -18.32
C GLU A 323 11.01 -21.13 -17.39
N THR A 324 10.06 -20.44 -16.74
CA THR A 324 9.09 -21.08 -15.84
C THR A 324 8.10 -21.93 -16.62
N HIS A 325 8.02 -23.21 -16.30
CA HIS A 325 7.04 -24.13 -16.86
C HIS A 325 5.69 -23.97 -16.16
N LEU A 326 4.70 -23.52 -16.92
CA LEU A 326 3.32 -23.37 -16.45
C LEU A 326 2.55 -24.67 -16.61
N HIS A 327 1.78 -25.02 -15.60
CA HIS A 327 0.85 -26.14 -15.59
C HIS A 327 -0.52 -25.67 -15.10
N LEU A 328 -1.56 -26.35 -15.57
CA LEU A 328 -2.96 -26.02 -15.26
C LEU A 328 -3.73 -27.28 -14.90
N ILE A 329 -4.51 -27.20 -13.83
CA ILE A 329 -5.52 -28.20 -13.43
C ILE A 329 -6.85 -27.46 -13.35
N SER A 330 -7.59 -27.47 -14.45
CA SER A 330 -8.88 -26.79 -14.63
C SER A 330 -9.70 -27.55 -15.65
N GLN A 331 -11.04 -27.46 -15.55
CA GLN A 331 -11.96 -27.96 -16.57
C GLN A 331 -12.42 -26.84 -17.53
N ASN A 332 -12.29 -25.59 -17.10
CA ASN A 332 -12.83 -24.42 -17.79
C ASN A 332 -11.83 -23.76 -18.74
N ILE A 333 -10.53 -23.91 -18.47
CA ILE A 333 -9.45 -23.23 -19.22
C ILE A 333 -8.43 -24.25 -19.72
N ASP A 334 -7.85 -24.00 -20.89
CA ASP A 334 -6.75 -24.79 -21.42
C ASP A 334 -5.36 -24.17 -21.14
N GLN A 335 -4.33 -25.00 -21.30
CA GLN A 335 -2.94 -24.63 -21.04
C GLN A 335 -2.44 -23.50 -21.97
N LEU A 336 -2.98 -23.42 -23.19
CA LEU A 336 -2.59 -22.41 -24.18
C LEU A 336 -3.10 -21.03 -23.78
N THR A 337 -4.34 -20.94 -23.32
CA THR A 337 -5.00 -19.72 -22.83
C THR A 337 -4.24 -19.14 -21.64
N LEU A 338 -3.85 -19.98 -20.68
CA LEU A 338 -3.00 -19.56 -19.55
C LEU A 338 -1.66 -18.98 -20.03
N ARG A 339 -1.00 -19.63 -21.00
CA ARG A 339 0.29 -19.15 -21.53
C ARG A 339 0.15 -17.81 -22.26
N ASN A 340 -0.89 -17.66 -23.07
CA ASN A 340 -1.19 -16.41 -23.76
C ASN A 340 -1.46 -15.28 -22.75
N PHE A 341 -2.26 -15.56 -21.71
CA PHE A 341 -2.54 -14.59 -20.66
C PHE A 341 -1.28 -14.13 -19.92
N VAL A 342 -0.38 -15.04 -19.56
CA VAL A 342 0.90 -14.70 -18.93
C VAL A 342 1.78 -13.87 -19.87
N ALA A 343 1.82 -14.22 -21.17
CA ALA A 343 2.59 -13.48 -22.16
C ALA A 343 2.06 -12.05 -22.34
N ASP A 344 0.75 -11.89 -22.48
CA ASP A 344 0.08 -10.60 -22.63
C ASP A 344 0.29 -9.72 -21.39
N LEU A 345 0.15 -10.29 -20.19
CA LEU A 345 0.40 -9.59 -18.93
C LEU A 345 1.85 -9.09 -18.85
N ARG A 346 2.82 -9.91 -19.27
CA ARG A 346 4.25 -9.57 -19.27
C ARG A 346 4.60 -8.47 -20.28
N LEU A 347 3.98 -8.51 -21.46
CA LEU A 347 4.18 -7.51 -22.51
C LEU A 347 3.59 -6.15 -22.10
N PHE A 348 2.43 -6.16 -21.45
CA PHE A 348 1.76 -4.94 -21.00
C PHE A 348 2.42 -4.31 -19.77
N PHE A 349 2.88 -5.12 -18.80
CA PHE A 349 3.50 -4.65 -17.56
C PHE A 349 5.00 -4.97 -17.43
N PRO A 350 5.88 -4.51 -18.33
CA PRO A 350 7.29 -4.88 -18.30
C PRO A 350 7.95 -4.47 -16.98
N HIS A 351 8.75 -5.37 -16.39
CA HIS A 351 9.41 -5.16 -15.10
C HIS A 351 10.32 -3.93 -15.05
N THR A 352 10.82 -3.47 -16.20
CA THR A 352 11.66 -2.27 -16.36
C THR A 352 10.92 -0.96 -16.07
N ASN A 353 9.58 -0.96 -16.09
CA ASN A 353 8.75 0.23 -15.89
C ASN A 353 8.26 0.42 -14.44
N SER A 354 8.81 -0.33 -13.48
CA SER A 354 8.55 -0.10 -12.06
C SER A 354 9.32 1.14 -11.57
N GLN A 355 8.77 2.32 -11.87
CA GLN A 355 9.24 3.59 -11.32
C GLN A 355 8.73 3.75 -9.89
N VAL A 356 9.62 4.17 -8.98
CA VAL A 356 9.22 4.60 -7.63
C VAL A 356 8.30 5.82 -7.79
N PRO A 357 7.10 5.81 -7.18
CA PRO A 357 6.17 6.92 -7.31
C PRO A 357 6.82 8.21 -6.77
N THR A 358 6.65 9.33 -7.50
CA THR A 358 7.15 10.64 -7.06
C THR A 358 6.37 11.11 -5.84
N ASN A 359 6.99 11.96 -5.00
CA ASN A 359 6.28 12.55 -3.87
C ASN A 359 5.05 13.37 -4.31
N GLU A 360 5.10 13.95 -5.50
CA GLU A 360 3.98 14.66 -6.15
C GLU A 360 2.82 13.71 -6.48
N ALA A 361 3.10 12.56 -7.10
CA ALA A 361 2.10 11.54 -7.40
C ALA A 361 1.48 10.94 -6.13
N LEU A 362 2.27 10.81 -5.06
CA LEU A 362 1.76 10.40 -3.75
C LEU A 362 0.98 11.48 -3.04
N SER A 363 1.09 12.74 -3.47
CA SER A 363 0.30 13.86 -2.95
C SER A 363 -1.02 14.01 -3.71
N SER A 364 -1.08 13.59 -4.98
CA SER A 364 -2.29 13.56 -5.81
C SER A 364 -3.22 12.38 -5.47
N GLN A 365 -4.37 12.33 -6.15
CA GLN A 365 -5.36 11.27 -6.01
C GLN A 365 -4.85 9.93 -6.55
N CYS A 366 -5.49 8.85 -6.11
CA CYS A 366 -5.11 7.48 -6.45
C CYS A 366 -5.75 7.05 -7.78
N GLU A 367 -5.15 7.49 -8.89
CA GLU A 367 -5.71 7.36 -10.24
C GLU A 367 -5.18 6.13 -10.98
N ILE A 368 -5.99 5.55 -11.87
CA ILE A 368 -5.57 4.45 -12.74
C ILE A 368 -4.58 4.97 -13.79
N ARG A 369 -3.37 4.40 -13.79
CA ARG A 369 -2.31 4.76 -14.75
C ARG A 369 -2.26 3.79 -15.93
N ASP A 370 -2.25 2.50 -15.66
CA ASP A 370 -2.15 1.43 -16.65
C ASP A 370 -3.27 0.42 -16.41
N LEU A 371 -4.10 0.13 -17.42
CA LEU A 371 -5.28 -0.75 -17.32
C LEU A 371 -5.21 -1.90 -18.34
N PHE A 372 -5.07 -3.11 -17.81
CA PHE A 372 -5.16 -4.36 -18.55
C PHE A 372 -6.54 -4.97 -18.33
N ILE A 373 -7.21 -5.35 -19.41
CA ILE A 373 -8.55 -5.98 -19.38
C ILE A 373 -8.49 -7.32 -20.07
N ALA A 374 -8.83 -8.40 -19.37
CA ALA A 374 -9.00 -9.73 -19.95
C ALA A 374 -10.49 -10.06 -20.07
N VAL A 375 -10.94 -10.37 -21.28
CA VAL A 375 -12.31 -10.78 -21.58
C VAL A 375 -12.35 -12.29 -21.78
N ASN A 376 -13.27 -12.95 -21.08
CA ASN A 376 -13.55 -14.39 -21.16
C ASN A 376 -12.34 -15.26 -20.83
N LEU A 377 -11.56 -14.88 -19.82
CA LEU A 377 -10.36 -15.63 -19.41
C LEU A 377 -10.71 -17.00 -18.81
N VAL A 378 -11.65 -17.02 -17.87
CA VAL A 378 -12.05 -18.25 -17.14
C VAL A 378 -13.34 -18.82 -17.69
N ASN A 379 -14.31 -17.95 -17.93
CA ASN A 379 -15.64 -18.33 -18.41
C ASN A 379 -15.85 -17.75 -19.81
N ASP A 380 -15.80 -18.62 -20.82
CA ASP A 380 -16.00 -18.30 -22.23
C ASP A 380 -17.30 -18.92 -22.77
N PRO A 381 -18.42 -18.18 -22.81
CA PRO A 381 -19.67 -18.66 -23.38
C PRO A 381 -19.57 -18.96 -24.88
N THR A 382 -18.59 -18.39 -25.58
CA THR A 382 -18.45 -18.59 -27.02
C THR A 382 -18.10 -20.04 -27.37
N ALA A 383 -17.46 -20.78 -26.45
CA ALA A 383 -17.07 -22.17 -26.66
C ALA A 383 -18.26 -23.12 -26.86
N GLN A 384 -19.46 -22.73 -26.42
CA GLN A 384 -20.70 -23.50 -26.56
C GLN A 384 -21.50 -23.12 -27.82
N VAL A 385 -21.02 -22.17 -28.63
CA VAL A 385 -21.71 -21.73 -29.86
C VAL A 385 -21.44 -22.73 -30.99
N GLU A 386 -22.47 -23.48 -31.39
CA GLU A 386 -22.38 -24.48 -32.45
C GLU A 386 -22.43 -23.87 -33.86
N GLU A 387 -23.24 -22.83 -34.06
CA GLU A 387 -23.40 -22.15 -35.35
C GLU A 387 -22.76 -20.75 -35.36
N LEU A 388 -21.66 -20.62 -36.09
CA LEU A 388 -20.96 -19.35 -36.24
C LEU A 388 -21.59 -18.50 -37.34
N LYS A 389 -22.03 -17.29 -36.99
CA LYS A 389 -22.52 -16.29 -37.95
C LYS A 389 -21.35 -15.44 -38.45
N SER A 390 -21.28 -15.22 -39.76
CA SER A 390 -20.20 -14.46 -40.39
C SER A 390 -20.36 -12.93 -40.25
N ASN A 391 -21.60 -12.43 -40.26
CA ASN A 391 -21.93 -11.03 -40.05
C ASN A 391 -22.78 -10.89 -38.79
N ILE A 392 -22.22 -10.30 -37.75
CA ILE A 392 -22.87 -10.14 -36.44
C ILE A 392 -22.77 -8.67 -36.03
N SER A 393 -23.90 -8.08 -35.64
CA SER A 393 -23.89 -6.72 -35.11
C SER A 393 -23.29 -6.71 -33.69
N PRO A 394 -22.71 -5.59 -33.25
CA PRO A 394 -22.18 -5.46 -31.88
C PRO A 394 -23.18 -5.83 -30.77
N SER A 395 -24.46 -5.46 -30.96
CA SER A 395 -25.57 -5.74 -30.05
C SER A 395 -25.88 -7.24 -29.92
N ASP A 396 -25.66 -8.01 -30.99
CA ASP A 396 -25.95 -9.44 -31.01
C ASP A 396 -24.96 -10.25 -30.17
N LEU A 397 -23.73 -9.76 -29.96
CA LEU A 397 -22.73 -10.48 -29.16
C LEU A 397 -23.01 -10.39 -27.66
N PHE A 398 -23.69 -9.33 -27.20
CA PHE A 398 -24.10 -9.19 -25.81
C PHE A 398 -25.49 -9.81 -25.53
N SER A 399 -26.23 -10.16 -26.58
CA SER A 399 -27.56 -10.82 -26.51
C SER A 399 -27.71 -11.83 -27.66
N PHE A 400 -26.94 -12.91 -27.60
CA PHE A 400 -26.75 -13.86 -28.70
C PHE A 400 -27.79 -14.98 -28.71
N GLY A 401 -28.29 -15.28 -29.91
CA GLY A 401 -29.19 -16.40 -30.18
C GLY A 401 -30.59 -16.24 -29.61
N GLN A 402 -31.39 -17.31 -29.67
CA GLN A 402 -32.78 -17.31 -29.19
C GLN A 402 -32.89 -17.16 -27.67
N LEU A 403 -31.85 -17.58 -26.94
CA LEU A 403 -31.76 -17.44 -25.49
C LEU A 403 -31.26 -16.06 -25.04
N GLU A 404 -30.91 -15.19 -26.00
CA GLU A 404 -30.40 -13.84 -25.80
C GLU A 404 -29.25 -13.76 -24.78
N GLN A 405 -28.33 -14.72 -24.79
CA GLN A 405 -27.26 -14.81 -23.80
C GLN A 405 -26.07 -13.90 -24.16
N SER A 406 -25.46 -13.27 -23.16
CA SER A 406 -24.20 -12.54 -23.37
C SER A 406 -23.07 -13.51 -23.69
N LEU A 407 -22.35 -13.28 -24.79
CA LEU A 407 -21.11 -14.00 -25.10
C LEU A 407 -19.91 -13.49 -24.31
N VAL A 408 -20.08 -12.46 -23.48
CA VAL A 408 -19.12 -12.07 -22.45
C VAL A 408 -19.54 -12.70 -21.13
N GLY A 409 -18.85 -13.75 -20.73
CA GLY A 409 -19.08 -14.49 -19.47
C GLY A 409 -18.19 -14.02 -18.33
N SER A 410 -16.99 -13.52 -18.61
CA SER A 410 -16.11 -12.96 -17.58
C SER A 410 -15.29 -11.76 -18.07
N ILE A 411 -15.01 -10.82 -17.17
CA ILE A 411 -14.08 -9.71 -17.38
C ILE A 411 -13.20 -9.57 -16.14
N ASP A 412 -11.90 -9.51 -16.37
CA ASP A 412 -10.89 -9.30 -15.36
C ASP A 412 -10.16 -7.98 -15.62
N PHE A 413 -10.02 -7.14 -14.59
CA PHE A 413 -9.16 -5.96 -14.64
C PHE A 413 -7.89 -6.24 -13.87
N THR A 414 -6.75 -5.85 -14.43
CA THR A 414 -5.49 -5.68 -13.72
C THR A 414 -4.99 -4.29 -14.01
N TYR A 415 -4.88 -3.46 -12.98
CA TYR A 415 -4.43 -2.09 -13.17
C TYR A 415 -3.36 -1.69 -12.18
N ARG A 416 -2.54 -0.75 -12.62
CA ARG A 416 -1.55 -0.07 -11.80
C ARG A 416 -1.95 1.38 -11.64
N ASN A 417 -1.97 1.88 -10.42
CA ASN A 417 -2.27 3.28 -10.14
C ASN A 417 -1.00 4.14 -10.09
N VAL A 418 -1.17 5.46 -9.93
CA VAL A 418 -0.06 6.43 -9.83
C VAL A 418 0.80 6.25 -8.58
N TRP A 419 0.31 5.57 -7.54
CA TRP A 419 1.08 5.17 -6.36
C TRP A 419 1.84 3.85 -6.56
N ASN A 420 1.78 3.29 -7.77
CA ASN A 420 2.38 2.01 -8.15
C ASN A 420 1.80 0.80 -7.39
N GLU A 421 0.58 0.92 -6.84
CA GLU A 421 -0.18 -0.24 -6.38
C GLU A 421 -0.73 -1.00 -7.57
N ILE A 422 -0.77 -2.33 -7.43
CA ILE A 422 -1.38 -3.22 -8.41
C ILE A 422 -2.67 -3.76 -7.82
N ARG A 423 -3.73 -3.65 -8.60
CA ARG A 423 -5.08 -4.09 -8.24
C ARG A 423 -5.64 -5.02 -9.30
N THR A 424 -6.36 -6.03 -8.85
CA THR A 424 -7.07 -7.00 -9.67
C THR A 424 -8.54 -7.02 -9.29
N LEU A 425 -9.42 -6.98 -10.28
CA LEU A 425 -10.87 -7.12 -10.12
C LEU A 425 -11.37 -8.21 -11.06
N HIS A 426 -12.44 -8.88 -10.64
CA HIS A 426 -13.04 -9.97 -11.40
C HIS A 426 -14.56 -9.79 -11.44
N PHE A 427 -15.13 -9.94 -12.63
CA PHE A 427 -16.55 -9.84 -12.90
C PHE A 427 -16.97 -11.06 -13.70
N GLU A 428 -18.02 -11.75 -13.25
CA GLU A 428 -18.52 -12.96 -13.91
C GLU A 428 -20.05 -12.92 -14.05
N GLY A 429 -20.54 -13.60 -15.09
CA GLY A 429 -21.96 -13.79 -15.38
C GLY A 429 -22.45 -12.95 -16.54
N GLN A 430 -23.75 -13.07 -16.83
CA GLN A 430 -24.37 -12.46 -18.02
C GLN A 430 -24.28 -10.93 -18.07
N ASN A 431 -24.10 -10.27 -16.91
CA ASN A 431 -23.99 -8.82 -16.79
C ASN A 431 -22.54 -8.35 -16.55
N ALA A 432 -21.52 -9.21 -16.75
CA ALA A 432 -20.14 -8.90 -16.42
C ALA A 432 -19.65 -7.57 -17.03
N ILE A 433 -19.98 -7.30 -18.31
CA ILE A 433 -19.62 -6.04 -18.99
C ILE A 433 -20.23 -4.81 -18.33
N LEU A 434 -21.47 -4.89 -17.88
CA LEU A 434 -22.16 -3.78 -17.22
C LEU A 434 -21.52 -3.47 -15.87
N LEU A 435 -21.24 -4.51 -15.08
CA LEU A 435 -20.58 -4.38 -13.78
C LEU A 435 -19.16 -3.82 -13.93
N ALA A 436 -18.42 -4.32 -14.92
CA ALA A 436 -17.06 -3.87 -15.22
C ALA A 436 -17.03 -2.38 -15.61
N LEU A 437 -17.92 -1.95 -16.52
CA LEU A 437 -18.02 -0.54 -16.92
C LEU A 437 -18.44 0.37 -15.76
N LYS A 438 -19.40 -0.08 -14.93
CA LYS A 438 -19.81 0.66 -13.74
C LYS A 438 -18.65 0.85 -12.76
N VAL A 439 -17.94 -0.23 -12.42
CA VAL A 439 -16.81 -0.15 -11.49
C VAL A 439 -15.66 0.67 -12.07
N LEU A 440 -15.39 0.57 -13.38
CA LEU A 440 -14.40 1.40 -14.05
C LEU A 440 -14.76 2.88 -13.95
N SER A 441 -16.01 3.24 -14.25
CA SER A 441 -16.48 4.63 -14.21
C SER A 441 -16.38 5.25 -12.81
N ASN A 442 -16.61 4.45 -11.76
CA ASN A 442 -16.48 4.90 -10.38
C ASN A 442 -15.01 5.09 -9.95
N LYS A 443 -14.04 4.63 -10.75
CA LYS A 443 -12.60 4.71 -10.47
C LYS A 443 -11.89 5.75 -11.34
N ILE A 444 -12.64 6.47 -12.17
CA ILE A 444 -12.13 7.55 -13.01
C ILE A 444 -12.90 8.80 -12.60
N ASP A 445 -12.20 9.75 -11.98
CA ASP A 445 -12.80 11.02 -11.58
C ASP A 445 -12.79 12.01 -12.76
N GLN A 446 -13.76 12.92 -12.81
CA GLN A 446 -13.84 13.92 -13.87
C GLN A 446 -12.70 14.94 -13.78
N GLY A 447 -12.15 15.36 -14.93
CA GLY A 447 -11.09 16.38 -14.98
C GLY A 447 -9.69 15.89 -14.58
N VAL A 448 -9.53 14.57 -14.44
CA VAL A 448 -8.27 13.89 -14.12
C VAL A 448 -7.48 13.54 -15.40
N ASN A 449 -6.19 13.22 -15.27
CA ASN A 449 -5.39 12.75 -16.40
C ASN A 449 -5.92 11.41 -16.94
N GLN A 450 -6.00 11.30 -18.27
CA GLN A 450 -6.33 10.03 -18.93
C GLN A 450 -5.34 8.93 -18.53
N PRO A 451 -5.81 7.68 -18.29
CA PRO A 451 -4.91 6.55 -18.11
C PRO A 451 -3.90 6.47 -19.26
N ARG A 452 -2.62 6.35 -18.92
CA ARG A 452 -1.52 6.32 -19.88
C ARG A 452 -1.64 5.17 -20.88
N SER A 453 -2.11 4.03 -20.42
CA SER A 453 -2.27 2.84 -21.25
C SER A 453 -3.54 2.07 -20.87
N VAL A 454 -4.33 1.73 -21.89
CA VAL A 454 -5.52 0.88 -21.76
C VAL A 454 -5.46 -0.18 -22.86
N GLN A 455 -5.43 -1.46 -22.49
CA GLN A 455 -5.43 -2.55 -23.45
C GLN A 455 -6.43 -3.64 -23.07
N VAL A 456 -7.17 -4.08 -24.08
CA VAL A 456 -8.16 -5.16 -23.97
C VAL A 456 -7.64 -6.39 -24.71
N PHE A 457 -7.61 -7.51 -24.00
CA PHE A 457 -7.28 -8.84 -24.49
C PHE A 457 -8.53 -9.71 -24.41
N CYS A 458 -8.70 -10.61 -25.36
CA CYS A 458 -9.82 -11.54 -25.39
C CYS A 458 -9.27 -12.96 -25.48
N TYR A 459 -9.83 -13.85 -24.68
CA TYR A 459 -9.45 -15.26 -24.60
C TYR A 459 -10.56 -16.19 -25.09
N SER A 460 -11.60 -15.63 -25.72
CA SER A 460 -12.66 -16.42 -26.32
C SER A 460 -12.17 -17.27 -27.48
N LYS A 461 -12.71 -18.48 -27.56
CA LYS A 461 -12.50 -19.43 -28.65
C LYS A 461 -13.07 -18.91 -29.98
N HIS A 462 -14.24 -18.28 -29.93
CA HIS A 462 -14.91 -17.71 -31.10
C HIS A 462 -15.12 -16.20 -30.93
N TYR A 463 -15.25 -15.48 -32.05
CA TYR A 463 -15.45 -14.01 -32.09
C TYR A 463 -14.41 -13.17 -31.35
N ASN A 464 -13.22 -13.73 -31.09
CA ASN A 464 -12.15 -13.11 -30.31
C ASN A 464 -11.85 -11.66 -30.71
N ARG A 465 -11.56 -11.42 -32.00
CA ARG A 465 -11.23 -10.09 -32.54
C ARG A 465 -12.41 -9.11 -32.39
N THR A 466 -13.63 -9.58 -32.63
CA THR A 466 -14.83 -8.75 -32.57
C THR A 466 -15.13 -8.36 -31.12
N LEU A 467 -15.16 -9.32 -30.20
CA LEU A 467 -15.38 -9.07 -28.76
C LEU A 467 -14.32 -8.13 -28.20
N ARG A 468 -13.04 -8.37 -28.52
CA ARG A 468 -11.93 -7.49 -28.10
C ARG A 468 -12.15 -6.05 -28.55
N ASN A 469 -12.46 -5.85 -29.83
CA ASN A 469 -12.65 -4.51 -30.39
C ASN A 469 -13.87 -3.81 -29.78
N LEU A 470 -14.98 -4.53 -29.59
CA LEU A 470 -16.20 -3.97 -29.00
C LEU A 470 -16.01 -3.56 -27.56
N VAL A 471 -15.43 -4.44 -26.74
CA VAL A 471 -15.14 -4.11 -25.34
C VAL A 471 -14.14 -2.94 -25.27
N SER A 472 -13.14 -2.89 -26.16
CA SER A 472 -12.21 -1.76 -26.24
C SER A 472 -12.91 -0.43 -26.58
N VAL A 473 -13.84 -0.42 -27.53
CA VAL A 473 -14.63 0.77 -27.88
C VAL A 473 -15.50 1.20 -26.69
N LEU A 474 -16.17 0.27 -26.02
CA LEU A 474 -17.02 0.57 -24.86
C LEU A 474 -16.21 1.12 -23.68
N VAL A 475 -15.07 0.51 -23.37
CA VAL A 475 -14.17 0.95 -22.30
C VAL A 475 -13.62 2.35 -22.62
N ASN A 476 -13.06 2.57 -23.80
CA ASN A 476 -12.49 3.86 -24.16
C ASN A 476 -13.55 4.97 -24.19
N ARG A 477 -14.77 4.66 -24.63
CA ARG A 477 -15.89 5.61 -24.58
C ARG A 477 -16.30 5.91 -23.15
N CYS A 478 -16.42 4.90 -22.29
CA CYS A 478 -16.69 5.09 -20.86
C CYS A 478 -15.65 6.02 -20.21
N ILE A 479 -14.36 5.77 -20.47
CA ILE A 479 -13.27 6.63 -20.00
C ILE A 479 -13.42 8.05 -20.55
N SER A 480 -13.63 8.22 -21.87
CA SER A 480 -13.70 9.55 -22.51
C SER A 480 -14.89 10.38 -22.03
N ILE A 481 -16.04 9.75 -21.79
CA ILE A 481 -17.21 10.44 -21.24
C ILE A 481 -16.93 10.85 -19.79
N GLN A 482 -16.31 9.96 -18.99
CA GLN A 482 -16.00 10.24 -17.60
C GLN A 482 -14.92 11.31 -17.44
N LEU A 483 -13.98 11.44 -18.40
CA LEU A 483 -12.99 12.52 -18.39
C LEU A 483 -13.55 13.88 -18.83
N GLY A 484 -14.73 13.91 -19.46
CA GLY A 484 -15.34 15.11 -20.01
C GLY A 484 -14.92 15.43 -21.45
N ASP A 485 -14.08 14.59 -22.08
CA ASP A 485 -13.61 14.75 -23.47
C ASP A 485 -14.74 14.53 -24.50
N SER A 486 -15.76 13.77 -24.13
CA SER A 486 -16.90 13.44 -24.99
C SER A 486 -18.22 13.68 -24.27
N ARG A 487 -19.16 14.38 -24.93
CA ARG A 487 -20.50 14.57 -24.38
C ARG A 487 -21.24 13.21 -24.34
N PRO A 488 -21.89 12.86 -23.22
CA PRO A 488 -22.77 11.69 -23.20
C PRO A 488 -23.89 11.89 -24.21
N THR A 489 -24.09 10.91 -25.10
CA THR A 489 -25.26 10.92 -26.01
C THR A 489 -26.52 10.71 -25.18
N THR A 490 -27.58 11.44 -25.50
CA THR A 490 -28.89 11.46 -24.79
C THR A 490 -29.54 10.06 -24.64
N HIS A 491 -29.07 9.08 -25.42
CA HIS A 491 -29.56 7.69 -25.43
C HIS A 491 -28.43 6.65 -25.49
N SER A 492 -27.46 6.70 -24.58
CA SER A 492 -26.46 5.61 -24.44
C SER A 492 -27.15 4.34 -23.95
N ARG A 493 -27.50 3.42 -24.87
CA ARG A 493 -28.19 2.16 -24.58
C ARG A 493 -27.33 0.96 -24.96
N LEU A 494 -27.24 -0.05 -24.11
CA LEU A 494 -26.61 -1.33 -24.43
C LEU A 494 -27.58 -2.47 -24.15
N ARG A 495 -27.79 -3.33 -25.14
CA ARG A 495 -28.58 -4.56 -24.95
C ARG A 495 -27.67 -5.67 -24.44
N VAL A 496 -27.94 -6.19 -23.25
CA VAL A 496 -27.15 -7.26 -22.62
C VAL A 496 -28.09 -8.30 -22.04
N ALA A 497 -27.83 -9.57 -22.34
CA ALA A 497 -28.62 -10.69 -21.86
C ALA A 497 -30.14 -10.55 -22.14
N GLY A 498 -30.47 -9.99 -23.31
CA GLY A 498 -31.84 -9.74 -23.75
C GLY A 498 -32.52 -8.51 -23.16
N LYS A 499 -31.86 -7.78 -22.27
CA LYS A 499 -32.39 -6.56 -21.64
C LYS A 499 -31.71 -5.32 -22.19
N ASN A 500 -32.48 -4.26 -22.44
CA ASN A 500 -31.94 -2.95 -22.81
C ASN A 500 -31.57 -2.17 -21.56
N TRP A 501 -30.31 -1.75 -21.46
CA TRP A 501 -29.78 -0.96 -20.34
C TRP A 501 -29.47 0.45 -20.79
N GLN A 502 -29.99 1.44 -20.08
CA GLN A 502 -29.66 2.84 -20.29
C GLN A 502 -28.57 3.28 -19.31
N PHE A 503 -27.55 3.96 -19.84
CA PHE A 503 -26.44 4.52 -19.09
C PHE A 503 -26.74 5.98 -18.76
N PHE A 504 -26.74 6.28 -17.46
CA PHE A 504 -26.78 7.63 -16.95
C PHE A 504 -25.38 7.95 -16.40
N PHE A 505 -24.66 8.81 -17.10
CA PHE A 505 -23.35 9.26 -16.69
C PHE A 505 -23.51 10.39 -15.68
N GLU A 506 -23.12 10.13 -14.44
CA GLU A 506 -23.14 11.08 -13.34
C GLU A 506 -21.70 11.52 -13.02
N GLU A 507 -21.52 12.51 -12.14
CA GLU A 507 -20.16 12.94 -11.74
C GLU A 507 -19.35 11.82 -11.09
N LYS A 508 -20.02 10.88 -10.40
CA LYS A 508 -19.42 9.71 -9.74
C LYS A 508 -19.78 8.41 -10.44
N GLY A 509 -19.38 8.30 -11.69
CA GLY A 509 -19.52 7.11 -12.51
C GLY A 509 -20.90 6.93 -13.10
N ILE A 510 -21.29 5.67 -13.34
CA ILE A 510 -22.44 5.34 -14.19
C ILE A 510 -23.55 4.67 -13.37
N SER A 511 -24.76 5.21 -13.50
CA SER A 511 -26.00 4.56 -13.10
C SER A 511 -26.60 3.80 -14.29
N LEU A 512 -27.10 2.59 -14.02
CA LEU A 512 -27.63 1.67 -15.03
C LEU A 512 -29.08 1.36 -14.68
N GLN A 513 -30.01 1.66 -15.60
CA GLN A 513 -31.42 1.29 -15.43
C GLN A 513 -31.87 0.37 -16.58
N PRO A 514 -32.55 -0.75 -16.27
CA PRO A 514 -33.19 -1.57 -17.28
C PRO A 514 -34.42 -0.85 -17.84
N ILE A 515 -34.57 -0.84 -19.17
CA ILE A 515 -35.78 -0.36 -19.84
C ILE A 515 -36.73 -1.55 -20.00
N GLU A 516 -37.91 -1.48 -19.38
CA GLU A 516 -38.98 -2.46 -19.58
C GLU A 516 -39.75 -2.14 -20.87
N GLY A 517 -39.77 -3.08 -21.82
CA GLY A 517 -40.56 -2.98 -23.04
C GLY A 517 -39.77 -2.51 -24.26
N GLY A 518 -39.31 -3.48 -25.06
CA GLY A 518 -38.76 -3.24 -26.39
C GLY A 518 -38.17 -4.53 -26.97
N LYS A 519 -38.97 -5.28 -27.73
CA LYS A 519 -38.50 -6.39 -28.59
C LYS A 519 -37.72 -5.87 -29.82
N GLU A 520 -37.54 -4.56 -29.92
CA GLU A 520 -36.73 -3.94 -30.96
C GLU A 520 -35.26 -4.11 -30.59
N SER A 521 -34.50 -4.67 -31.53
CA SER A 521 -33.05 -4.57 -31.56
C SER A 521 -32.66 -3.14 -31.22
N ALA A 522 -31.61 -2.94 -30.42
CA ALA A 522 -30.99 -1.63 -30.32
C ALA A 522 -30.27 -1.33 -31.65
N ASP A 523 -31.05 -1.16 -32.72
CA ASP A 523 -30.62 -0.55 -33.95
C ASP A 523 -30.40 0.92 -33.58
N ASN A 524 -29.16 1.20 -33.16
CA ASN A 524 -28.42 2.44 -33.41
C ASN A 524 -27.33 2.61 -32.37
N PHE A 525 -26.20 1.93 -32.60
CA PHE A 525 -24.90 2.40 -32.18
C PHE A 525 -24.17 3.14 -33.32
N GLU A 526 -24.84 3.38 -34.46
CA GLU A 526 -24.24 3.91 -35.70
C GLU A 526 -24.55 5.36 -36.08
N ASP A 527 -25.43 6.11 -35.41
CA ASP A 527 -25.68 7.50 -35.82
C ASP A 527 -24.69 8.50 -35.21
N VAL A 528 -23.66 8.74 -36.01
CA VAL A 528 -22.77 9.90 -36.06
C VAL A 528 -23.49 11.07 -36.77
N LEU A 529 -23.37 12.28 -36.21
CA LEU A 529 -23.72 13.62 -36.74
C LEU A 529 -25.17 14.15 -36.55
N PRO A 530 -25.32 15.49 -36.43
CA PRO A 530 -26.17 16.15 -35.45
C PRO A 530 -27.57 16.40 -36.00
N THR A 531 -28.59 16.21 -35.16
CA THR A 531 -29.90 16.81 -35.42
C THR A 531 -30.46 17.42 -34.14
N GLN A 532 -31.17 18.51 -34.36
CA GLN A 532 -31.41 19.61 -33.44
C GLN A 532 -32.21 19.24 -32.19
N LEU A 533 -31.69 19.78 -31.08
CA LEU A 533 -32.28 20.08 -29.78
C LEU A 533 -33.82 20.06 -29.69
N GLU A 534 -34.33 19.22 -28.79
CA GLU A 534 -35.35 19.64 -27.83
C GLU A 534 -34.86 19.26 -26.43
N GLU A 535 -34.56 20.29 -25.64
CA GLU A 535 -34.19 20.19 -24.22
C GLU A 535 -35.44 19.81 -23.42
N LYS A 536 -35.38 18.65 -22.75
CA LYS A 536 -36.04 18.52 -21.45
C LYS A 536 -34.95 18.59 -20.40
N GLU A 537 -34.85 19.77 -19.78
CA GLU A 537 -34.15 19.94 -18.51
C GLU A 537 -34.71 18.91 -17.52
N ILE A 538 -33.95 17.83 -17.29
CA ILE A 538 -34.05 17.09 -16.05
C ILE A 538 -33.31 17.95 -15.05
N ILE A 539 -34.07 18.76 -14.31
CA ILE A 539 -33.59 19.49 -13.15
C ILE A 539 -32.93 18.46 -12.22
N PRO A 540 -31.60 18.48 -12.02
CA PRO A 540 -30.98 17.63 -11.02
C PRO A 540 -31.56 18.08 -9.68
N GLU A 541 -32.03 17.14 -8.85
CA GLU A 541 -32.33 17.46 -7.45
C GLU A 541 -31.15 18.28 -6.90
N ALA A 542 -31.43 19.49 -6.40
CA ALA A 542 -30.40 20.45 -6.00
C ALA A 542 -29.33 19.75 -5.14
N ARG A 543 -28.12 19.62 -5.68
CA ARG A 543 -27.01 18.96 -4.96
C ARG A 543 -26.86 19.63 -3.59
N ARG A 544 -26.90 18.81 -2.55
CA ARG A 544 -26.92 19.26 -1.15
C ARG A 544 -25.52 19.54 -0.57
N TYR A 545 -24.47 19.47 -1.39
CA TYR A 545 -23.06 19.65 -1.02
C TYR A 545 -22.21 20.04 -2.24
N PRO A 546 -21.00 20.63 -2.06
CA PRO A 546 -20.15 21.05 -3.17
C PRO A 546 -19.67 19.90 -4.06
N PRO A 547 -19.79 20.00 -5.41
CA PRO A 547 -19.38 18.94 -6.34
C PRO A 547 -17.86 18.68 -6.33
N GLU A 548 -17.05 19.65 -5.94
CA GLU A 548 -15.60 19.50 -5.84
C GLU A 548 -15.19 18.42 -4.82
N ILE A 549 -16.03 18.16 -3.80
CA ILE A 549 -15.81 17.05 -2.85
C ILE A 549 -15.90 15.70 -3.56
N ASP A 550 -16.81 15.58 -4.51
CA ASP A 550 -16.96 14.36 -5.28
C ASP A 550 -15.77 14.12 -6.19
N LEU A 551 -15.26 15.19 -6.82
CA LEU A 551 -14.05 15.14 -7.64
C LEU A 551 -12.80 14.83 -6.81
N PHE A 552 -12.76 15.21 -5.53
CA PHE A 552 -11.61 15.00 -4.65
C PHE A 552 -11.63 13.65 -3.89
N ALA A 553 -12.76 12.95 -3.91
CA ALA A 553 -12.95 11.68 -3.21
C ALA A 553 -11.86 10.65 -3.60
N SER A 554 -11.45 9.81 -2.66
CA SER A 554 -10.44 8.78 -2.90
C SER A 554 -10.85 7.50 -2.18
N GLU A 555 -11.27 6.50 -2.96
CA GLU A 555 -11.71 5.21 -2.43
C GLU A 555 -10.57 4.56 -1.61
N GLY A 556 -10.93 3.97 -0.48
CA GLY A 556 -10.01 3.37 0.47
C GLY A 556 -9.48 4.34 1.54
N PHE A 557 -9.88 5.61 1.52
CA PHE A 557 -9.53 6.59 2.56
C PHE A 557 -10.75 7.11 3.31
N LEU A 558 -10.54 7.46 4.58
CA LEU A 558 -11.51 8.20 5.36
C LEU A 558 -11.21 9.69 5.24
N GLN A 559 -12.09 10.46 4.59
CA GLN A 559 -11.85 11.87 4.25
C GLN A 559 -12.91 12.79 4.88
N PHE A 560 -12.44 13.87 5.51
CA PHE A 560 -13.27 14.91 6.11
C PHE A 560 -13.01 16.24 5.40
N PHE A 561 -14.08 16.90 4.95
CA PHE A 561 -14.04 18.22 4.32
C PHE A 561 -14.78 19.23 5.17
N PHE A 562 -14.13 20.34 5.46
CA PHE A 562 -14.69 21.44 6.23
C PHE A 562 -15.04 22.61 5.31
N GLU A 563 -16.26 23.12 5.42
CA GLU A 563 -16.74 24.32 4.72
C GLU A 563 -17.16 25.37 5.75
N ASP A 564 -16.72 26.62 5.56
CA ASP A 564 -17.06 27.72 6.47
C ASP A 564 -18.40 28.36 6.08
N ASN A 565 -19.31 28.51 7.05
CA ASN A 565 -20.56 29.24 6.86
C ASN A 565 -20.40 30.73 7.24
N ALA A 566 -21.30 31.58 6.76
CA ALA A 566 -21.27 33.02 7.02
C ALA A 566 -21.55 33.40 8.50
N ASP A 567 -22.11 32.48 9.29
CA ASP A 567 -22.51 32.66 10.69
C ASP A 567 -21.45 32.18 11.70
N ASN A 568 -20.18 32.04 11.27
CA ASN A 568 -19.08 31.45 12.03
C ASN A 568 -19.27 29.96 12.42
N SER A 569 -20.33 29.29 11.96
CA SER A 569 -20.43 27.82 12.00
C SER A 569 -19.70 27.19 10.81
N PHE A 570 -19.53 25.87 10.81
CA PHE A 570 -18.96 25.15 9.68
C PHE A 570 -19.72 23.86 9.36
N ASN A 571 -19.66 23.40 8.11
CA ASN A 571 -20.18 22.10 7.70
C ASN A 571 -19.04 21.08 7.63
N VAL A 572 -19.36 19.83 7.94
CA VAL A 572 -18.45 18.69 7.81
C VAL A 572 -19.04 17.68 6.85
N TYR A 573 -18.30 17.37 5.79
CA TYR A 573 -18.61 16.31 4.85
C TYR A 573 -17.66 15.14 5.10
N LEU A 574 -18.21 13.98 5.43
CA LEU A 574 -17.45 12.75 5.67
C LEU A 574 -17.64 11.80 4.49
N LEU A 575 -16.54 11.38 3.86
CA LEU A 575 -16.51 10.26 2.93
C LEU A 575 -15.86 9.06 3.62
N ASP A 576 -16.57 7.93 3.66
CA ASP A 576 -16.03 6.67 4.15
C ASP A 576 -15.10 5.96 3.15
N GLU A 577 -14.50 4.83 3.53
CA GLU A 577 -13.58 4.07 2.65
C GLU A 577 -14.21 3.60 1.33
N LYS A 578 -15.54 3.64 1.20
CA LYS A 578 -16.29 3.31 -0.02
C LYS A 578 -16.86 4.56 -0.71
N ASN A 579 -16.37 5.75 -0.34
CA ASN A 579 -16.85 7.06 -0.78
C ASN A 579 -18.34 7.33 -0.51
N ARG A 580 -18.92 6.70 0.53
CA ARG A 580 -20.29 7.04 0.99
C ARG A 580 -20.24 8.32 1.80
N LEU A 581 -21.12 9.25 1.46
CA LEU A 581 -21.16 10.60 2.03
C LEU A 581 -22.11 10.69 3.24
N GLU A 582 -21.60 11.22 4.34
CA GLU A 582 -22.36 11.68 5.50
C GLU A 582 -22.15 13.20 5.67
N ILE A 583 -23.24 13.95 5.91
CA ILE A 583 -23.20 15.42 5.97
C ILE A 583 -23.64 15.88 7.37
N TYR A 584 -22.79 16.67 8.01
CA TYR A 584 -23.08 17.36 9.27
C TYR A 584 -23.09 18.86 9.02
N ARG A 585 -24.24 19.51 9.18
CA ARG A 585 -24.41 20.94 8.92
C ARG A 585 -24.42 21.74 10.22
N GLN A 586 -24.00 23.01 10.14
CA GLN A 586 -24.07 23.97 11.25
C GLN A 586 -23.37 23.45 12.52
N CYS A 587 -22.16 22.91 12.36
CA CYS A 587 -21.34 22.52 13.50
C CYS A 587 -20.84 23.78 14.21
N GLU A 588 -21.11 23.87 15.51
CA GLU A 588 -20.59 24.93 16.39
C GLU A 588 -19.22 24.54 16.98
N GLY A 589 -18.40 25.54 17.32
CA GLY A 589 -17.07 25.36 17.93
C GLY A 589 -15.91 25.53 16.96
N SER A 590 -14.72 25.04 17.34
CA SER A 590 -13.52 25.16 16.50
C SER A 590 -13.30 23.92 15.65
N LYS A 591 -13.03 24.10 14.35
CA LYS A 591 -12.58 23.03 13.44
C LYS A 591 -11.36 22.30 14.00
N ASP A 592 -10.44 23.01 14.65
CA ASP A 592 -9.25 22.40 15.27
C ASP A 592 -9.64 21.43 16.40
N ASP A 593 -10.67 21.76 17.17
CA ASP A 593 -11.16 20.90 18.26
C ASP A 593 -11.88 19.68 17.68
N LYS A 594 -12.64 19.85 16.59
CA LYS A 594 -13.30 18.74 15.89
C LYS A 594 -12.30 17.77 15.26
N VAL A 595 -11.23 18.27 14.63
CA VAL A 595 -10.13 17.45 14.11
C VAL A 595 -9.44 16.69 15.25
N ARG A 596 -9.24 17.32 16.43
CA ARG A 596 -8.69 16.63 17.61
C ARG A 596 -9.64 15.56 18.15
N GLU A 597 -10.94 15.83 18.18
CA GLU A 597 -11.99 14.89 18.59
C GLU A 597 -12.00 13.66 17.66
N ILE A 598 -12.04 13.86 16.34
CA ILE A 598 -12.03 12.78 15.35
C ILE A 598 -10.76 11.95 15.46
N ASN A 599 -9.60 12.59 15.57
CA ASN A 599 -8.34 11.87 15.77
C ASN A 599 -8.33 11.09 17.09
N ARG A 600 -8.90 11.64 18.16
CA ARG A 600 -9.03 10.94 19.44
C ARG A 600 -9.91 9.71 19.30
N ILE A 601 -11.08 9.83 18.67
CA ILE A 601 -12.01 8.72 18.40
C ILE A 601 -11.29 7.64 17.57
N TYR A 602 -10.66 8.01 16.45
CA TYR A 602 -9.93 7.06 15.60
C TYR A 602 -8.81 6.33 16.37
N GLN A 603 -8.12 7.03 17.26
CA GLN A 603 -7.07 6.45 18.09
C GLN A 603 -7.61 5.56 19.22
N SER A 604 -8.82 5.80 19.72
CA SER A 604 -9.46 4.99 20.76
C SER A 604 -10.23 3.78 20.23
N LEU A 605 -10.43 3.67 18.91
CA LEU A 605 -10.92 2.44 18.26
C LEU A 605 -9.98 1.28 18.64
N GLY A 606 -10.54 0.22 19.22
CA GLY A 606 -9.79 -0.93 19.75
C GLY A 606 -9.69 -0.98 21.28
N SER A 607 -10.12 0.06 22.00
CA SER A 607 -10.36 0.00 23.45
C SER A 607 -11.83 -0.34 23.73
N ASN A 608 -12.12 -1.12 24.77
CA ASN A 608 -13.46 -1.69 25.05
C ASN A 608 -14.58 -0.64 25.29
N ASP A 609 -14.25 0.63 25.55
CA ASP A 609 -15.22 1.68 25.94
C ASP A 609 -15.33 2.86 24.95
N CYS A 610 -14.98 2.67 23.66
CA CYS A 610 -15.04 3.77 22.68
C CYS A 610 -16.40 3.83 21.96
N GLU A 611 -17.14 4.92 22.11
CA GLU A 611 -18.22 5.26 21.17
C GLU A 611 -17.62 5.51 19.78
N ASN A 612 -18.16 4.83 18.75
CA ASN A 612 -17.74 4.95 17.36
C ASN A 612 -18.88 5.52 16.50
N PRO A 613 -19.22 6.82 16.66
CA PRO A 613 -20.37 7.42 15.99
C PRO A 613 -20.24 7.41 14.46
N TYR A 614 -19.00 7.39 13.94
CA TYR A 614 -18.69 7.42 12.51
C TYR A 614 -18.44 6.04 11.88
N LYS A 615 -18.68 4.94 12.62
CA LYS A 615 -18.44 3.54 12.17
C LYS A 615 -17.06 3.31 11.54
N MET A 616 -16.04 4.01 12.06
CA MET A 616 -14.67 3.91 11.59
C MET A 616 -14.08 2.52 11.87
N VAL A 617 -13.27 2.02 10.94
CA VAL A 617 -12.48 0.78 11.12
C VAL A 617 -11.03 1.18 11.29
N GLN A 618 -10.39 0.73 12.38
CA GLN A 618 -8.98 1.02 12.60
C GLN A 618 -8.12 0.21 11.62
N ARG A 619 -7.33 0.92 10.82
CA ARG A 619 -6.30 0.35 9.93
C ARG A 619 -4.92 0.83 10.38
N ASN A 620 -3.86 0.14 9.94
CA ASN A 620 -2.49 0.49 10.36
C ASN A 620 -2.05 1.84 9.79
N PHE A 621 -2.42 2.15 8.53
CA PHE A 621 -1.97 3.36 7.82
C PHE A 621 -3.07 4.20 7.16
N ASN A 622 -4.35 3.86 7.37
CA ASN A 622 -5.48 4.63 6.85
C ASN A 622 -5.97 5.69 7.85
N TYR A 623 -5.13 6.67 8.18
CA TYR A 623 -5.52 7.74 9.10
C TYR A 623 -6.58 8.66 8.49
N PRO A 624 -7.49 9.23 9.30
CA PRO A 624 -8.44 10.26 8.85
C PRO A 624 -7.71 11.41 8.15
N GLN A 625 -8.16 11.76 6.95
CA GLN A 625 -7.63 12.88 6.18
C GLN A 625 -8.54 14.08 6.32
N PHE A 626 -7.97 15.27 6.47
CA PHE A 626 -8.72 16.49 6.75
C PHE A 626 -8.42 17.56 5.68
N TYR A 627 -9.48 18.12 5.11
CA TYR A 627 -9.44 19.09 4.02
C TYR A 627 -10.34 20.29 4.31
N GLN A 628 -9.98 21.46 3.78
CA GLN A 628 -10.74 22.70 3.88
C GLN A 628 -11.18 23.14 2.48
N LEU A 629 -12.47 23.46 2.35
CA LEU A 629 -13.08 24.06 1.17
C LEU A 629 -12.90 25.58 1.25
N HIS A 630 -12.35 26.16 0.18
CA HIS A 630 -12.16 27.60 0.02
C HIS A 630 -12.87 28.07 -1.25
N SER A 631 -13.81 29.00 -1.12
CA SER A 631 -14.41 29.67 -2.27
C SER A 631 -13.41 30.66 -2.89
N THR A 632 -13.15 30.52 -4.18
CA THR A 632 -12.32 31.43 -4.98
C THR A 632 -13.13 32.01 -6.14
N GLU A 633 -12.64 33.09 -6.77
CA GLU A 633 -13.32 33.73 -7.91
C GLU A 633 -13.55 32.80 -9.11
N SER A 634 -12.78 31.70 -9.21
CA SER A 634 -12.87 30.69 -10.28
C SER A 634 -13.61 29.39 -9.88
N GLY A 635 -14.21 29.32 -8.69
CA GLY A 635 -14.87 28.11 -8.15
C GLY A 635 -14.39 27.72 -6.74
N MET A 636 -14.80 26.56 -6.23
CA MET A 636 -14.34 26.07 -4.92
C MET A 636 -13.02 25.31 -5.05
N ARG A 637 -12.08 25.53 -4.13
CA ARG A 637 -10.79 24.83 -4.09
C ARG A 637 -10.63 24.07 -2.78
N ILE A 638 -10.27 22.80 -2.89
CA ILE A 638 -9.98 21.94 -1.73
C ILE A 638 -8.49 22.03 -1.40
N MET A 639 -8.19 22.35 -0.14
CA MET A 639 -6.82 22.41 0.39
C MET A 639 -6.68 21.51 1.61
N PRO A 640 -5.51 20.95 1.90
CA PRO A 640 -5.29 20.23 3.16
C PRO A 640 -5.57 21.12 4.36
N PHE A 641 -6.29 20.60 5.36
CA PHE A 641 -6.61 21.34 6.56
C PHE A 641 -5.33 21.71 7.32
N LYS A 642 -5.21 22.98 7.71
CA LYS A 642 -4.09 23.49 8.51
C LYS A 642 -4.62 23.99 9.85
N PHE A 643 -4.05 23.50 10.94
CA PHE A 643 -4.32 24.04 12.27
C PHE A 643 -4.01 25.54 12.31
N LYS A 644 -4.87 26.32 12.97
CA LYS A 644 -4.55 27.72 13.24
C LYS A 644 -3.37 27.74 14.21
N SER A 645 -2.20 28.19 13.74
CA SER A 645 -1.05 28.42 14.62
C SER A 645 -1.46 29.46 15.67
N LYS A 646 -1.46 29.07 16.96
CA LYS A 646 -1.42 30.04 18.06
C LYS A 646 -0.05 30.73 18.04
N ARG A 647 0.17 31.64 17.08
CA ARG A 647 1.06 32.77 17.29
C ARG A 647 0.23 33.85 17.96
N THR A 648 0.08 33.74 19.28
CA THR A 648 -0.12 34.93 20.10
C THR A 648 1.26 35.60 20.19
N CYS A 649 1.46 36.61 19.35
CA CYS A 649 2.31 37.72 19.77
C CYS A 649 1.53 38.45 20.87
N GLU A 650 1.91 38.16 22.11
CA GLU A 650 1.96 39.14 23.19
C GLU A 650 3.36 39.11 23.78
#